data_AF-A0A7V3BWH3-F1
#
_entry.id   AF-A0A7V3BWH3-F1
#
_cell.length_a   1.000
_cell.length_b   1.000
_cell.length_c   1.000
_cell.angle_alpha   90.00
_cell.angle_beta   90.00
_cell.angle_gamma   90.00
#
_symmetry.space_group_name_H-M   'P 1'
#
loop_
_entity.id
_entity.type
_entity.pdbx_description
1 polymer ?
#
loop_
_entity_poly.entity_id
_entity_poly.type
_entity_poly.pdbx_seq_one_letter_code
_entity_poly.pdbx_strand_id
1 'polypeptide(L)'
;MPGGDTDPWEKVRKDHERLLERFRAWGAGPREVVGAHDFLDWLGPVPPGGPTERDVIEFLWGWVPRKYLAEEDALDEIRSGVVRLLEYMAHEDPDVGVALRMAGDREAFLRRIRTFEQDGPAWFEDLNRALEATGMEPFTELPDGFAWGGIQGPVEAEAFEGMRERLTAAVRRGEVEPDRPDWHRFSAQLQMAWLDAPNAAFGGRTPRAAVAEERADQEPHLAQIAEGMRTMQGEGLFRGLPLEGVGAPPPTGLEPRVRFPVLPIASREEVAAAVASAPLTGHLRALLELLGDGRPLTKKNNLTLADAKAFTESIGKADQFDPLFGRSSFRTRSSAEIPAVRLAFSWARAAGFVKVAHHRAEPTRRGRRLGDDPVEDWRRLFDAFVWKLGWPRRRWPQDRVPFWADDLCDLVPRLLEALYQEGGEPMPLTELSDAVWHGVRSTYDLSWMTEEQERVWPGMLANDMWQGVFVPLAELGAVELSGERALAELLAAPQGEDVRAVRSTPLGLWAIRGVIEDRWGRVPPATGDLAATVGSAEALIAIGAELDLWPGELAEEARRYREIHGPGAAEELAARLARGGPDVLAVHACLDALDPHEVGPVIQAAARTASGGGALQCVAWLQEHGFEAPEVEVSQGALAEATVWSLVAVARGDGPEGVGESLAALAEEEQVEAVGAIGRLDSPFAIEALEAVAMGSPSPTVRKAARKALHRQRTRNRVDPGSAG
;
A
#
# COMPACT_ATOMS: atom_id res chain seq x y z
N MET A 1 45.42 42.02 -3.49
CA MET A 1 45.15 41.23 -2.27
C MET A 1 43.67 41.43 -1.95
N PRO A 2 42.77 40.62 -2.53
CA PRO A 2 41.35 40.68 -2.19
C PRO A 2 41.19 40.26 -0.72
N GLY A 3 40.29 40.93 0.00
CA GLY A 3 40.12 40.82 1.44
C GLY A 3 39.84 39.39 1.88
N GLY A 4 40.36 39.03 3.05
CA GLY A 4 40.17 37.71 3.65
C GLY A 4 38.70 37.44 3.91
N ASP A 5 38.11 36.59 3.06
CA ASP A 5 36.90 35.87 3.42
C ASP A 5 37.23 35.03 4.65
N THR A 6 36.62 35.41 5.76
CA THR A 6 36.63 34.60 6.98
C THR A 6 35.94 33.28 6.64
N ASP A 7 36.55 32.17 7.04
CA ASP A 7 35.99 30.83 6.87
C ASP A 7 34.51 30.85 7.31
N PRO A 8 33.54 30.50 6.43
CA PRO A 8 32.12 30.48 6.79
C PRO A 8 31.84 29.74 8.11
N TRP A 9 32.64 28.74 8.45
CA TRP A 9 32.56 28.01 9.72
C TRP A 9 33.03 28.82 10.93
N GLU A 10 33.95 29.76 10.77
CA GLU A 10 34.36 30.66 11.84
C GLU A 10 33.21 31.59 12.27
N LYS A 11 32.39 32.01 11.30
CA LYS A 11 31.18 32.79 11.59
C LYS A 11 30.17 31.96 12.36
N VAL A 12 29.88 30.74 11.89
CA VAL A 12 28.95 29.80 12.55
C VAL A 12 29.38 29.51 13.99
N ARG A 13 30.67 29.23 14.20
CA ARG A 13 31.23 28.99 15.54
C ARG A 13 31.05 30.18 16.47
N LYS A 14 31.31 31.41 15.98
CA LYS A 14 31.08 32.65 16.76
C LYS A 14 29.60 32.87 17.07
N ASP A 15 28.71 32.52 16.16
CA ASP A 15 27.26 32.57 16.38
C ASP A 15 26.83 31.57 17.47
N HIS A 16 27.35 30.34 17.43
CA HIS A 16 27.11 29.33 18.46
C HIS A 16 27.66 29.73 19.83
N GLU A 17 28.89 30.25 19.90
CA GLU A 17 29.51 30.72 21.15
C GLU A 17 28.64 31.81 21.81
N ARG A 18 28.18 32.79 21.02
CA ARG A 18 27.26 33.82 21.51
C ARG A 18 25.93 33.25 21.98
N LEU A 19 25.38 32.26 21.28
CA LEU A 19 24.14 31.60 21.69
C LEU A 19 24.33 30.86 23.02
N LEU A 20 25.42 30.11 23.18
CA LEU A 20 25.75 29.36 24.40
C LEU A 20 26.07 30.28 25.58
N GLU A 21 26.70 31.44 25.36
CA GLU A 21 26.91 32.45 26.41
C GLU A 21 25.58 33.00 26.95
N ARG A 22 24.64 33.32 26.06
CA ARG A 22 23.31 33.75 26.48
C ARG A 22 22.51 32.63 27.13
N PHE A 23 22.63 31.39 26.63
CA PHE A 23 22.00 30.21 27.24
C PHE A 23 22.51 29.97 28.67
N ARG A 24 23.82 30.14 28.93
CA ARG A 24 24.38 30.14 30.29
C ARG A 24 23.80 31.26 31.15
N ALA A 25 23.72 32.48 30.61
CA ALA A 25 23.18 33.63 31.31
C ALA A 25 21.68 33.45 31.66
N TRP A 26 20.94 32.69 30.86
CA TRP A 26 19.55 32.32 31.10
C TRP A 26 19.37 31.31 32.26
N GLY A 27 20.45 30.63 32.67
CA GLY A 27 20.47 29.72 33.83
C GLY A 27 20.76 28.26 33.47
N ALA A 28 21.28 27.97 32.27
CA ALA A 28 21.70 26.63 31.91
C ALA A 28 22.92 26.17 32.73
N GLY A 29 22.85 24.96 33.26
CA GLY A 29 23.93 24.31 34.00
C GLY A 29 25.10 23.90 33.08
N PRO A 30 26.31 23.68 33.62
CA PRO A 30 27.49 23.32 32.81
C PRO A 30 27.30 22.07 31.93
N ARG A 31 26.56 21.07 32.41
CA ARG A 31 26.29 19.82 31.66
C ARG A 31 25.28 20.04 30.52
N GLU A 32 24.26 20.85 30.75
CA GLU A 32 23.28 21.23 29.72
C GLU A 32 23.96 21.97 28.56
N VAL A 33 24.93 22.82 28.87
CA VAL A 33 25.74 23.56 27.88
C VAL A 33 26.56 22.62 26.99
N VAL A 34 27.07 21.50 27.53
CA VAL A 34 27.85 20.54 26.74
C VAL A 34 26.94 19.86 25.71
N GLY A 35 25.78 19.35 26.13
CA GLY A 35 24.81 18.75 25.21
C GLY A 35 24.32 19.74 24.14
N ALA A 36 24.06 20.99 24.54
CA ALA A 36 23.69 22.07 23.63
C ALA A 36 24.81 22.42 22.62
N HIS A 37 26.06 22.44 23.06
CA HIS A 37 27.22 22.67 22.19
C HIS A 37 27.34 21.57 21.16
N ASP A 38 27.28 20.30 21.58
CA ASP A 38 27.42 19.14 20.67
C ASP A 38 26.31 19.12 19.62
N PHE A 39 25.09 19.52 19.99
CA PHE A 39 23.99 19.68 19.06
C PHE A 39 24.20 20.82 18.06
N LEU A 40 24.67 21.99 18.50
CA LEU A 40 24.93 23.12 17.61
C LEU A 40 26.08 22.82 16.64
N ASP A 41 27.16 22.17 17.12
CA ASP A 41 28.28 21.77 16.27
C ASP A 41 27.82 20.75 15.20
N TRP A 42 26.96 19.81 15.57
CA TRP A 42 26.34 18.87 14.63
C TRP A 42 25.39 19.56 13.64
N LEU A 43 24.53 20.47 14.12
CA LEU A 43 23.52 21.16 13.32
C LEU A 43 24.14 22.13 12.31
N GLY A 44 25.28 22.74 12.67
CA GLY A 44 25.88 23.83 11.90
C GLY A 44 25.06 25.12 12.01
N PRO A 45 24.89 25.89 10.92
CA PRO A 45 24.10 27.13 10.95
C PRO A 45 22.68 26.89 11.47
N VAL A 46 22.26 27.64 12.49
CA VAL A 46 20.90 27.54 13.02
C VAL A 46 19.89 28.06 11.98
N PRO A 47 18.87 27.28 11.58
CA PRO A 47 17.87 27.72 10.62
C PRO A 47 17.08 28.94 11.12
N PRO A 48 16.58 29.83 10.24
CA PRO A 48 15.82 31.02 10.65
C PRO A 48 14.55 30.75 11.49
N GLY A 49 13.98 29.54 11.42
CA GLY A 49 12.84 29.12 12.26
C GLY A 49 13.24 28.21 13.43
N GLY A 50 14.54 28.17 13.75
CA GLY A 50 15.14 27.24 14.70
C GLY A 50 15.22 25.79 14.21
N PRO A 51 15.81 24.91 15.03
CA PRO A 51 15.87 23.47 14.78
C PRO A 51 14.46 22.85 14.75
N THR A 52 14.28 21.86 13.89
CA THR A 52 13.03 21.12 13.71
C THR A 52 12.99 19.85 14.58
N GLU A 53 11.81 19.25 14.75
CA GLU A 53 11.67 17.95 15.45
C GLU A 53 12.56 16.87 14.80
N ARG A 54 12.64 16.91 13.47
CA ARG A 54 13.50 16.03 12.67
C ARG A 54 14.97 16.20 13.04
N ASP A 55 15.48 17.43 13.13
CA ASP A 55 16.87 17.70 13.49
C ASP A 55 17.21 17.14 14.88
N VAL A 56 16.27 17.28 15.81
CA VAL A 56 16.44 16.79 17.20
C VAL A 56 16.41 15.26 17.24
N ILE A 57 15.51 14.61 16.50
CA ILE A 57 15.47 13.14 16.37
C ILE A 57 16.73 12.61 15.70
N GLU A 58 17.15 13.20 14.58
CA GLU A 58 18.34 12.77 13.83
C GLU A 58 19.61 12.90 14.68
N PHE A 59 19.74 13.98 15.46
CA PHE A 59 20.83 14.15 16.40
C PHE A 59 20.76 13.14 17.55
N LEU A 60 19.69 13.18 18.35
CA LEU A 60 19.61 12.40 19.58
C LEU A 60 19.48 10.90 19.30
N TRP A 61 18.66 10.51 18.34
CA TRP A 61 18.33 9.10 18.11
C TRP A 61 19.20 8.48 17.03
N GLY A 62 19.74 9.29 16.11
CA GLY A 62 20.65 8.85 15.06
C GLY A 62 22.12 9.03 15.41
N TRP A 63 22.56 10.27 15.66
CA TRP A 63 23.99 10.61 15.78
C TRP A 63 24.60 10.26 17.15
N VAL A 64 23.95 10.66 18.25
CA VAL A 64 24.44 10.45 19.63
C VAL A 64 24.78 8.99 19.93
N PRO A 65 23.93 7.97 19.64
CA PRO A 65 24.22 6.58 19.96
C PRO A 65 25.42 6.03 19.16
N ARG A 66 25.65 6.56 17.95
CA ARG A 66 26.80 6.19 17.11
C ARG A 66 28.09 6.85 17.55
N LYS A 67 28.01 8.04 18.16
CA LYS A 67 29.18 8.86 18.50
C LYS A 67 29.69 8.60 19.92
N TYR A 68 28.78 8.43 20.88
CA TYR A 68 29.12 8.32 22.30
C TYR A 68 28.95 6.88 22.79
N LEU A 69 30.03 6.31 23.32
CA LEU A 69 30.00 5.10 24.13
C LEU A 69 30.01 5.53 25.60
N ALA A 70 28.84 5.82 26.16
CA ALA A 70 28.70 6.35 27.52
C ALA A 70 27.51 5.71 28.24
N GLU A 71 27.49 5.81 29.58
CA GLU A 71 26.38 5.34 30.40
C GLU A 71 25.09 6.14 30.12
N GLU A 72 23.92 5.53 30.36
CA GLU A 72 22.60 6.14 30.10
C GLU A 72 22.45 7.54 30.70
N ASP A 73 23.01 7.79 31.90
CA ASP A 73 22.95 9.09 32.57
C ASP A 73 23.71 10.18 31.78
N ALA A 74 24.85 9.86 31.17
CA ALA A 74 25.60 10.82 30.36
C ALA A 74 24.89 11.13 29.03
N LEU A 75 24.25 10.13 28.43
CA LEU A 75 23.44 10.31 27.22
C LEU A 75 22.18 11.14 27.52
N ASP A 76 21.56 10.93 28.68
CA ASP A 76 20.41 11.71 29.14
C ASP A 76 20.79 13.18 29.44
N GLU A 77 22.02 13.44 29.88
CA GLU A 77 22.54 14.81 30.03
C GLU A 77 22.65 15.54 28.69
N ILE A 78 23.09 14.86 27.62
CA ILE A 78 23.10 15.42 26.25
C ILE A 78 21.67 15.75 25.82
N ARG A 79 20.73 14.79 25.95
CA ARG A 79 19.31 15.01 25.67
C ARG A 79 18.77 16.21 26.44
N SER A 80 19.00 16.26 27.76
CA SER A 80 18.53 17.34 28.61
C SER A 80 19.10 18.70 28.18
N GLY A 81 20.37 18.76 27.77
CA GLY A 81 21.00 19.96 27.23
C GLY A 81 20.32 20.47 25.95
N VAL A 82 20.01 19.56 25.02
CA VAL A 82 19.29 19.90 23.79
C VAL A 82 17.88 20.40 24.09
N VAL A 83 17.14 19.70 24.95
CA VAL A 83 15.79 20.13 25.35
C VAL A 83 15.80 21.53 25.95
N ARG A 84 16.72 21.80 26.87
CA ARG A 84 16.84 23.09 27.55
C ARG A 84 17.29 24.20 26.59
N LEU A 85 18.13 23.90 25.62
CA LEU A 85 18.50 24.85 24.56
C LEU A 85 17.27 25.24 23.73
N LEU A 86 16.43 24.28 23.34
CA LEU A 86 15.22 24.55 22.55
C LEU A 86 14.21 25.38 23.33
N GLU A 87 14.04 25.11 24.64
CA GLU A 87 13.23 25.95 25.54
C GLU A 87 13.76 27.39 25.60
N TYR A 88 15.09 27.57 25.68
CA TYR A 88 15.71 28.88 25.66
C TYR A 88 15.51 29.61 24.34
N MET A 89 15.65 28.92 23.20
CA MET A 89 15.44 29.52 21.88
C MET A 89 14.00 29.98 21.69
N ALA A 90 13.01 29.18 22.10
CA ALA A 90 11.61 29.57 22.08
C ALA A 90 11.26 30.69 23.08
N HIS A 91 12.04 30.82 24.16
CA HIS A 91 11.92 31.95 25.09
C HIS A 91 12.43 33.27 24.47
N GLU A 92 13.55 33.22 23.74
CA GLU A 92 14.12 34.40 23.08
C GLU A 92 13.33 34.82 21.84
N ASP A 93 12.78 33.86 21.12
CA ASP A 93 12.01 34.07 19.89
C ASP A 93 10.78 33.14 19.87
N PRO A 94 9.58 33.67 20.17
CA PRO A 94 8.34 32.89 20.15
C PRO A 94 7.99 32.29 18.79
N ASP A 95 8.58 32.80 17.69
CA ASP A 95 8.38 32.25 16.34
C ASP A 95 9.24 30.99 16.11
N VAL A 96 10.20 30.70 16.99
CA VAL A 96 10.92 29.41 17.03
C VAL A 96 10.02 28.37 17.68
N GLY A 97 9.47 27.48 16.84
CA GLY A 97 8.64 26.37 17.30
C GLY A 97 9.41 25.43 18.23
N VAL A 98 8.76 24.99 19.31
CA VAL A 98 9.35 24.01 20.23
C VAL A 98 9.27 22.61 19.61
N ALA A 99 10.40 22.15 19.09
CA ALA A 99 10.62 20.81 18.53
C ALA A 99 10.83 19.74 19.63
N LEU A 100 9.84 19.55 20.52
CA LEU A 100 9.94 18.64 21.67
C LEU A 100 8.85 17.55 21.74
N ARG A 101 8.17 17.21 20.65
CA ARG A 101 7.05 16.25 20.69
C ARG A 101 7.50 14.86 21.15
N MET A 102 8.32 14.21 20.34
CA MET A 102 8.78 12.85 20.56
C MET A 102 10.22 12.84 21.07
N ALA A 103 11.05 13.76 20.60
CA ALA A 103 12.49 13.76 20.85
C ALA A 103 12.88 14.13 22.29
N GLY A 104 12.02 14.89 22.98
CA GLY A 104 12.24 15.32 24.36
C GLY A 104 11.99 14.24 25.41
N ASP A 105 11.27 13.17 25.08
CA ASP A 105 10.88 12.13 26.04
C ASP A 105 12.06 11.24 26.45
N ARG A 106 12.40 11.27 27.74
CA ARG A 106 13.54 10.53 28.31
C ARG A 106 13.38 9.02 28.11
N GLU A 107 12.18 8.48 28.32
CA GLU A 107 11.95 7.04 28.29
C GLU A 107 12.04 6.51 26.85
N ALA A 108 11.49 7.25 25.88
CA ALA A 108 11.59 6.96 24.46
C ALA A 108 13.01 7.07 23.92
N PHE A 109 13.79 8.05 24.39
CA PHE A 109 15.22 8.16 24.08
C PHE A 109 16.02 6.97 24.62
N LEU A 110 15.95 6.70 25.92
CA LEU A 110 16.73 5.62 26.55
C LEU A 110 16.32 4.23 26.07
N ARG A 111 15.04 4.02 25.77
CA ARG A 111 14.58 2.77 25.12
C ARG A 111 15.32 2.55 23.80
N ARG A 112 15.47 3.58 22.97
CA ARG A 112 16.15 3.48 21.68
C ARG A 112 17.65 3.30 21.79
N ILE A 113 18.30 3.92 22.78
CA ILE A 113 19.71 3.66 23.11
C ILE A 113 19.91 2.16 23.39
N ARG A 114 19.04 1.57 24.20
CA ARG A 114 19.11 0.13 24.51
C ARG A 114 18.88 -0.74 23.25
N THR A 115 17.95 -0.36 22.39
CA THR A 115 17.72 -1.06 21.11
C THR A 115 18.94 -0.98 20.19
N PHE A 116 19.62 0.17 20.12
CA PHE A 116 20.86 0.31 19.35
C PHE A 116 21.96 -0.66 19.82
N GLU A 117 22.10 -0.83 21.14
CA GLU A 117 23.09 -1.74 21.73
C GLU A 117 22.74 -3.22 21.54
N GLN A 118 21.44 -3.56 21.42
CA GLN A 118 20.94 -4.93 21.46
C GLN A 118 20.60 -5.49 20.07
N ASP A 119 19.97 -4.71 19.19
CA ASP A 119 19.19 -5.24 18.05
C ASP A 119 19.45 -4.54 16.70
N GLY A 120 20.58 -3.84 16.55
CA GLY A 120 21.15 -3.36 15.28
C GLY A 120 20.13 -2.84 14.23
N PRO A 121 19.72 -3.63 13.23
CA PRO A 121 18.77 -3.22 12.18
C PRO A 121 17.44 -2.62 12.71
N ALA A 122 16.90 -3.18 13.80
CA ALA A 122 15.62 -2.73 14.37
C ALA A 122 15.67 -1.27 14.85
N TRP A 123 16.84 -0.81 15.33
CA TRP A 123 17.03 0.58 15.72
C TRP A 123 16.92 1.54 14.53
N PHE A 124 17.42 1.14 13.36
CA PHE A 124 17.40 2.00 12.17
C PHE A 124 15.98 2.15 11.61
N GLU A 125 15.21 1.08 11.60
CA GLU A 125 13.78 1.12 11.23
C GLU A 125 12.95 1.95 12.22
N ASP A 126 13.25 1.85 13.52
CA ASP A 126 12.66 2.69 14.57
C ASP A 126 13.01 4.18 14.39
N LEU A 127 14.24 4.48 13.95
CA LEU A 127 14.69 5.83 13.64
C LEU A 127 13.96 6.37 12.41
N ASN A 128 13.87 5.61 11.32
CA ASN A 128 13.16 6.03 10.11
C ASN A 128 11.67 6.27 10.38
N ARG A 129 10.99 5.37 11.09
CA ARG A 129 9.60 5.57 11.51
C ARG A 129 9.41 6.85 12.33
N ALA A 130 10.37 7.15 13.21
CA ALA A 130 10.35 8.37 14.00
C ALA A 130 10.53 9.64 13.16
N LEU A 131 11.46 9.61 12.22
CA LEU A 131 11.71 10.72 11.29
C LEU A 131 10.50 10.93 10.36
N GLU A 132 9.94 9.86 9.79
CA GLU A 132 8.72 9.90 8.97
C GLU A 132 7.54 10.49 9.75
N ALA A 133 7.36 10.10 11.02
CA ALA A 133 6.29 10.61 11.88
C ALA A 133 6.37 12.13 12.13
N THR A 134 7.50 12.77 11.85
CA THR A 134 7.60 14.25 11.88
C THR A 134 6.89 14.92 10.71
N GLY A 135 6.56 14.17 9.65
CA GLY A 135 6.08 14.67 8.36
C GLY A 135 7.12 15.48 7.58
N MET A 136 8.38 15.56 8.06
CA MET A 136 9.48 16.29 7.43
C MET A 136 10.49 15.37 6.73
N GLU A 137 10.43 14.06 6.97
CA GLU A 137 11.23 13.04 6.29
C GLU A 137 10.42 12.44 5.13
N PRO A 138 11.04 12.23 3.95
CA PRO A 138 10.42 11.44 2.89
C PRO A 138 10.04 10.04 3.37
N PHE A 139 8.95 9.47 2.86
CA PHE A 139 8.59 8.09 3.18
C PHE A 139 9.55 7.13 2.51
N THR A 140 10.03 6.13 3.24
CA THR A 140 10.93 5.08 2.75
C THR A 140 10.39 4.44 1.47
N GLU A 141 9.08 4.20 1.45
CA GLU A 141 8.33 3.75 0.28
C GLU A 141 7.04 4.57 0.13
N LEU A 142 6.82 5.09 -1.07
CA LEU A 142 5.62 5.84 -1.43
C LEU A 142 4.49 4.90 -1.88
N PRO A 143 3.24 5.38 -1.80
CA PRO A 143 2.08 4.70 -2.36
C PRO A 143 2.19 4.21 -3.77
N ASP A 144 3.04 4.81 -4.60
CA ASP A 144 3.27 4.44 -5.99
C ASP A 144 4.48 3.55 -6.23
N GLY A 145 5.11 3.10 -5.15
CA GLY A 145 6.13 2.06 -5.17
C GLY A 145 7.47 2.65 -5.50
N PHE A 146 7.58 3.97 -5.58
CA PHE A 146 8.86 4.61 -5.43
C PHE A 146 9.36 4.35 -4.02
N ALA A 147 10.49 3.69 -3.89
CA ALA A 147 11.22 3.58 -2.64
C ALA A 147 12.53 4.34 -2.76
N TRP A 148 12.97 4.99 -1.69
CA TRP A 148 14.32 5.56 -1.62
C TRP A 148 15.34 4.45 -1.32
N GLY A 149 16.51 4.53 -1.93
CA GLY A 149 17.60 3.61 -1.70
C GLY A 149 18.28 3.86 -0.36
N GLY A 150 18.66 2.79 0.33
CA GLY A 150 19.52 2.86 1.51
C GLY A 150 20.93 3.37 1.18
N ILE A 151 21.35 3.23 -0.09
CA ILE A 151 22.51 3.89 -0.68
C ILE A 151 22.01 4.70 -1.87
N GLN A 152 22.23 6.01 -1.82
CA GLN A 152 21.78 6.95 -2.83
C GLN A 152 22.97 7.40 -3.67
N GLY A 153 22.78 7.40 -4.99
CA GLY A 153 23.68 8.13 -5.89
C GLY A 153 23.55 9.65 -5.68
N PRO A 154 24.45 10.46 -6.26
CA PRO A 154 24.37 11.92 -6.14
C PRO A 154 23.04 12.52 -6.58
N VAL A 155 22.41 11.98 -7.64
CA VAL A 155 21.12 12.50 -8.14
C VAL A 155 20.00 12.14 -7.16
N GLU A 156 19.96 10.89 -6.69
CA GLU A 156 18.99 10.46 -5.71
C GLU A 156 19.13 11.17 -4.37
N ALA A 157 20.36 11.40 -3.90
CA ALA A 157 20.62 12.16 -2.69
C ALA A 157 20.15 13.63 -2.84
N GLU A 158 20.43 14.27 -3.98
CA GLU A 158 19.92 15.62 -4.26
C GLU A 158 18.39 15.66 -4.31
N ALA A 159 17.75 14.63 -4.89
CA ALA A 159 16.29 14.52 -4.91
C ALA A 159 15.70 14.29 -3.51
N PHE A 160 16.32 13.44 -2.70
CA PHE A 160 15.93 13.17 -1.32
C PHE A 160 15.99 14.44 -0.48
N GLU A 161 17.10 15.18 -0.58
CA GLU A 161 17.31 16.45 0.10
C GLU A 161 16.30 17.53 -0.33
N GLY A 162 16.06 17.67 -1.64
CA GLY A 162 15.05 18.59 -2.15
C GLY A 162 13.64 18.25 -1.65
N MET A 163 13.30 16.97 -1.54
CA MET A 163 12.04 16.52 -0.98
C MET A 163 11.92 16.86 0.51
N ARG A 164 12.98 16.60 1.27
CA ARG A 164 13.08 16.88 2.71
C ARG A 164 12.88 18.35 3.03
N GLU A 165 13.50 19.24 2.24
CA GLU A 165 13.27 20.68 2.33
C GLU A 165 11.81 21.05 2.05
N ARG A 166 11.21 20.45 1.01
CA ARG A 166 9.80 20.69 0.63
C ARG A 166 8.83 20.26 1.72
N LEU A 167 9.06 19.11 2.35
CA LEU A 167 8.26 18.56 3.45
C LEU A 167 8.39 19.41 4.71
N THR A 168 9.62 19.79 5.08
CA THR A 168 9.87 20.72 6.18
C THR A 168 9.12 22.04 6.00
N ALA A 169 9.14 22.58 4.78
CA ALA A 169 8.40 23.80 4.46
C ALA A 169 6.88 23.59 4.48
N ALA A 170 6.39 22.40 4.08
CA ALA A 170 4.98 22.03 4.14
C ALA A 170 4.46 22.00 5.59
N VAL A 171 5.21 21.35 6.48
CA VAL A 171 4.87 21.27 7.90
C VAL A 171 4.87 22.65 8.55
N ARG A 172 5.89 23.48 8.27
CA ARG A 172 5.96 24.87 8.78
C ARG A 172 4.78 25.74 8.31
N ARG A 173 4.27 25.51 7.10
CA ARG A 173 3.09 26.23 6.57
C ARG A 173 1.75 25.63 6.99
N GLY A 174 1.75 24.50 7.70
CA GLY A 174 0.53 23.76 8.05
C GLY A 174 -0.14 23.05 6.87
N GLU A 175 0.57 22.87 5.75
CA GLU A 175 0.08 22.05 4.62
C GLU A 175 0.06 20.57 5.00
N VAL A 176 1.04 20.14 5.80
CA VAL A 176 1.12 18.82 6.42
C VAL A 176 1.06 19.03 7.94
N GLU A 177 0.05 18.46 8.59
CA GLU A 177 -0.09 18.49 10.04
C GLU A 177 0.10 17.06 10.58
N PRO A 178 1.34 16.67 10.93
CA PRO A 178 1.58 15.40 11.61
C PRO A 178 0.72 15.41 12.87
N ASP A 179 -0.09 14.37 13.08
CA ASP A 179 -1.16 14.20 14.09
C ASP A 179 -2.61 14.25 13.54
N ARG A 180 -2.84 14.73 12.30
CA ARG A 180 -4.17 14.63 11.66
C ARG A 180 -4.43 13.23 11.07
N PRO A 181 -5.63 12.65 11.18
CA PRO A 181 -5.91 11.29 10.66
C PRO A 181 -5.43 11.02 9.23
N ASP A 182 -5.46 12.01 8.35
CA ASP A 182 -5.14 11.86 6.92
C ASP A 182 -3.75 12.41 6.53
N TRP A 183 -2.90 12.77 7.50
CA TRP A 183 -1.65 13.49 7.21
C TRP A 183 -0.69 12.67 6.34
N HIS A 184 -0.66 11.34 6.51
CA HIS A 184 0.13 10.43 5.68
C HIS A 184 -0.29 10.51 4.20
N ARG A 185 -1.60 10.48 3.93
CA ARG A 185 -2.14 10.60 2.57
C ARG A 185 -1.71 11.92 1.93
N PHE A 186 -1.89 13.04 2.64
CA PHE A 186 -1.51 14.36 2.12
C PHE A 186 -0.01 14.49 1.89
N SER A 187 0.82 13.99 2.82
CA SER A 187 2.28 14.00 2.66
C SER A 187 2.71 13.14 1.47
N ALA A 188 2.16 11.94 1.31
CA ALA A 188 2.47 11.08 0.17
C ALA A 188 2.07 11.71 -1.17
N GLN A 189 0.86 12.31 -1.25
CA GLN A 189 0.42 13.04 -2.44
C GLN A 189 1.35 14.20 -2.78
N LEU A 190 1.79 14.94 -1.77
CA LEU A 190 2.74 16.02 -1.96
C LEU A 190 4.10 15.51 -2.48
N GLN A 191 4.59 14.41 -1.93
CA GLN A 191 5.85 13.78 -2.35
C GLN A 191 5.76 13.29 -3.80
N MET A 192 4.71 12.54 -4.15
CA MET A 192 4.50 12.07 -5.53
C MET A 192 4.37 13.24 -6.52
N ALA A 193 3.56 14.26 -6.19
CA ALA A 193 3.40 15.44 -7.05
C ALA A 193 4.72 16.19 -7.29
N TRP A 194 5.60 16.26 -6.29
CA TRP A 194 6.93 16.86 -6.44
C TRP A 194 7.87 15.98 -7.26
N LEU A 195 7.86 14.66 -7.04
CA LEU A 195 8.66 13.69 -7.80
C LEU A 195 8.31 13.67 -9.29
N ASP A 196 7.06 14.01 -9.63
CA ASP A 196 6.52 14.01 -11.00
C ASP A 196 6.49 15.40 -11.65
N ALA A 197 6.86 16.45 -10.92
CA ALA A 197 6.95 17.80 -11.45
C ALA A 197 8.32 18.04 -12.12
N PRO A 198 8.36 18.68 -13.31
CA PRO A 198 9.61 19.16 -13.90
C PRO A 198 10.37 20.07 -12.93
N ASN A 199 11.66 19.80 -12.74
CA ASN A 199 12.47 20.52 -11.77
C ASN A 199 13.81 20.97 -12.40
N ALA A 200 14.14 22.24 -12.19
CA ALA A 200 15.32 22.87 -12.77
C ALA A 200 16.65 22.24 -12.28
N ALA A 201 16.70 21.76 -11.04
CA ALA A 201 17.87 21.06 -10.50
C ALA A 201 18.21 19.80 -11.33
N PHE A 202 17.19 19.15 -11.90
CA PHE A 202 17.33 17.93 -12.70
C PHE A 202 17.28 18.18 -14.21
N GLY A 203 17.63 19.41 -14.64
CA GLY A 203 17.67 19.79 -16.05
C GLY A 203 16.30 19.85 -16.73
N GLY A 204 15.24 20.12 -15.96
CA GLY A 204 13.86 20.16 -16.45
C GLY A 204 13.18 18.80 -16.55
N ARG A 205 13.88 17.71 -16.21
CA ARG A 205 13.28 16.39 -15.98
C ARG A 205 12.55 16.39 -14.63
N THR A 206 11.71 15.37 -14.42
CA THR A 206 11.15 15.10 -13.10
C THR A 206 12.23 14.45 -12.21
N PRO A 207 12.26 14.73 -10.89
CA PRO A 207 13.17 14.04 -9.98
C PRO A 207 13.10 12.52 -10.11
N ARG A 208 11.89 11.94 -10.25
CA ARG A 208 11.70 10.50 -10.44
C ARG A 208 12.43 9.96 -11.65
N ALA A 209 12.29 10.62 -12.81
CA ALA A 209 12.96 10.19 -14.04
C ALA A 209 14.48 10.28 -13.92
N ALA A 210 14.99 11.34 -13.26
CA ALA A 210 16.43 11.51 -13.04
C ALA A 210 17.00 10.42 -12.11
N VAL A 211 16.27 10.06 -11.04
CA VAL A 211 16.65 8.95 -10.14
C VAL A 211 16.61 7.61 -10.85
N ALA A 212 15.59 7.36 -11.67
CA ALA A 212 15.47 6.10 -12.42
C ALA A 212 16.64 5.90 -13.40
N GLU A 213 17.06 6.96 -14.08
CA GLU A 213 18.22 6.95 -14.98
C GLU A 213 19.52 6.69 -14.21
N GLU A 214 19.74 7.37 -13.09
CA GLU A 214 20.91 7.12 -12.24
C GLU A 214 20.95 5.67 -11.73
N ARG A 215 19.83 5.13 -11.28
CA ARG A 215 19.75 3.75 -10.79
C ARG A 215 20.06 2.73 -11.88
N ALA A 216 19.55 2.94 -13.10
CA ALA A 216 19.87 2.09 -14.24
C ALA A 216 21.38 2.13 -14.58
N ASP A 217 22.01 3.30 -14.48
CA ASP A 217 23.45 3.46 -14.69
C ASP A 217 24.29 2.83 -13.56
N GLN A 218 23.78 2.83 -12.32
CA GLN A 218 24.48 2.34 -11.13
C GLN A 218 24.23 0.86 -10.83
N GLU A 219 23.18 0.23 -11.38
CA GLU A 219 22.81 -1.17 -11.15
C GLU A 219 24.01 -2.15 -11.25
N PRO A 220 24.92 -2.05 -12.24
CA PRO A 220 26.09 -2.94 -12.34
C PRO A 220 27.08 -2.81 -11.16
N HIS A 221 27.04 -1.69 -10.44
CA HIS A 221 27.98 -1.34 -9.37
C HIS A 221 27.40 -1.51 -7.96
N LEU A 222 26.08 -1.45 -7.80
CA LEU A 222 25.41 -1.55 -6.49
C LEU A 222 25.73 -2.87 -5.76
N ALA A 223 25.76 -3.99 -6.48
CA ALA A 223 26.13 -5.28 -5.89
C ALA A 223 27.56 -5.30 -5.30
N GLN A 224 28.51 -4.59 -5.92
CA GLN A 224 29.90 -4.49 -5.43
C GLN A 224 30.01 -3.58 -4.21
N ILE A 225 29.25 -2.48 -4.20
CA ILE A 225 29.18 -1.57 -3.05
C ILE A 225 28.55 -2.27 -1.85
N ALA A 226 27.46 -3.02 -2.08
CA ALA A 226 26.79 -3.83 -1.07
C ALA A 226 27.76 -4.83 -0.43
N GLU A 227 28.55 -5.54 -1.24
CA GLU A 227 29.56 -6.48 -0.76
C GLU A 227 30.67 -5.80 0.06
N GLY A 228 31.17 -4.66 -0.42
CA GLY A 228 32.16 -3.86 0.30
C GLY A 228 31.64 -3.38 1.65
N MET A 229 30.39 -2.92 1.71
CA MET A 229 29.76 -2.49 2.97
C MET A 229 29.53 -3.64 3.93
N ARG A 230 29.09 -4.81 3.45
CA ARG A 230 28.96 -6.01 4.29
C ARG A 230 30.29 -6.46 4.87
N THR A 231 31.36 -6.37 4.08
CA THR A 231 32.73 -6.65 4.54
C THR A 231 33.14 -5.68 5.65
N MET A 232 32.98 -4.37 5.44
CA MET A 232 33.27 -3.35 6.46
C MET A 232 32.40 -3.54 7.72
N GLN A 233 31.15 -4.00 7.56
CA GLN A 233 30.28 -4.32 8.68
C GLN A 233 30.79 -5.49 9.52
N GLY A 234 31.29 -6.56 8.87
CA GLY A 234 31.95 -7.68 9.54
C GLY A 234 33.21 -7.27 10.32
N GLU A 235 33.87 -6.18 9.93
CA GLU A 235 35.02 -5.58 10.63
C GLU A 235 34.61 -4.61 11.75
N GLY A 236 33.30 -4.43 11.98
CA GLY A 236 32.77 -3.59 13.04
C GLY A 236 32.64 -2.10 12.68
N LEU A 237 32.84 -1.72 11.41
CA LEU A 237 32.41 -0.42 10.87
C LEU A 237 30.90 -0.49 10.58
N PHE A 238 30.17 0.63 10.51
CA PHE A 238 28.74 0.61 10.13
C PHE A 238 27.82 -0.31 10.96
N ARG A 239 28.11 -0.50 12.26
CA ARG A 239 27.28 -1.31 13.16
C ARG A 239 25.83 -0.82 13.15
N GLY A 240 24.90 -1.77 12.99
CA GLY A 240 23.46 -1.52 13.07
C GLY A 240 22.81 -0.95 11.80
N LEU A 241 23.57 -0.71 10.72
CA LEU A 241 22.96 -0.36 9.43
C LEU A 241 22.37 -1.61 8.75
N PRO A 242 21.10 -1.58 8.30
CA PRO A 242 20.54 -2.67 7.51
C PRO A 242 21.16 -2.64 6.12
N LEU A 243 21.98 -3.65 5.81
CA LEU A 243 22.61 -3.80 4.48
C LEU A 243 21.89 -4.85 3.60
N GLU A 244 20.78 -5.40 4.08
CA GLU A 244 19.94 -6.29 3.29
C GLU A 244 19.19 -5.52 2.20
N GLY A 245 19.11 -6.09 0.99
CA GLY A 245 18.45 -5.45 -0.15
C GLY A 245 19.30 -4.44 -0.94
N VAL A 246 20.48 -4.05 -0.45
CA VAL A 246 21.38 -3.06 -1.10
C VAL A 246 21.89 -3.48 -2.50
N GLY A 247 21.71 -4.76 -2.87
CA GLY A 247 22.17 -5.30 -4.16
C GLY A 247 21.24 -5.11 -5.36
N ALA A 248 19.99 -4.66 -5.14
CA ALA A 248 19.04 -4.36 -6.21
C ALA A 248 18.64 -2.88 -6.16
N PRO A 249 18.49 -2.20 -7.31
CA PRO A 249 17.99 -0.84 -7.33
C PRO A 249 16.57 -0.82 -6.74
N PRO A 250 16.22 0.14 -5.87
CA PRO A 250 14.88 0.24 -5.35
C PRO A 250 13.89 0.55 -6.48
N PRO A 251 12.61 0.15 -6.33
CA PRO A 251 11.60 0.48 -7.32
C PRO A 251 11.43 2.00 -7.45
N THR A 252 11.23 2.45 -8.68
CA THR A 252 11.11 3.88 -9.04
C THR A 252 9.66 4.31 -9.21
N GLY A 253 8.70 3.40 -8.98
CA GLY A 253 7.29 3.60 -9.29
C GLY A 253 6.98 3.81 -10.77
N LEU A 254 7.97 3.69 -11.67
CA LEU A 254 7.80 3.71 -13.12
C LEU A 254 7.48 2.32 -13.70
N GLU A 255 7.77 1.26 -12.93
CA GLU A 255 7.37 -0.09 -13.30
C GLU A 255 5.85 -0.29 -13.13
N PRO A 256 5.19 -1.08 -14.00
CA PRO A 256 3.79 -1.43 -13.81
C PRO A 256 3.66 -2.16 -12.48
N ARG A 257 2.96 -1.52 -11.53
CA ARG A 257 2.72 -2.13 -10.22
C ARG A 257 1.87 -3.38 -10.34
N VAL A 258 1.99 -4.24 -9.32
CA VAL A 258 0.95 -5.22 -8.98
C VAL A 258 -0.38 -4.46 -8.93
N ARG A 259 -1.24 -4.71 -9.91
CA ARG A 259 -2.55 -4.08 -10.00
C ARG A 259 -3.45 -4.70 -8.94
N PHE A 260 -4.21 -3.86 -8.26
CA PHE A 260 -5.31 -4.39 -7.45
C PHE A 260 -6.37 -4.94 -8.39
N PRO A 261 -6.89 -6.15 -8.14
CA PRO A 261 -8.02 -6.66 -8.91
C PRO A 261 -9.23 -5.74 -8.74
N VAL A 262 -10.06 -5.61 -9.78
CA VAL A 262 -11.33 -4.89 -9.66
C VAL A 262 -12.34 -5.82 -9.02
N LEU A 263 -12.71 -5.53 -7.78
CA LEU A 263 -13.58 -6.40 -7.00
C LEU A 263 -14.97 -5.80 -6.79
N PRO A 264 -16.02 -6.63 -6.74
CA PRO A 264 -17.32 -6.19 -6.28
C PRO A 264 -17.24 -5.86 -4.79
N ILE A 265 -17.44 -4.60 -4.45
CA ILE A 265 -17.51 -4.15 -3.06
C ILE A 265 -18.97 -4.12 -2.60
N ALA A 266 -19.23 -4.74 -1.45
CA ALA A 266 -20.55 -4.80 -0.85
C ALA A 266 -21.15 -3.39 -0.68
N SER A 267 -22.42 -3.25 -1.04
CA SER A 267 -23.21 -2.05 -0.80
C SER A 267 -23.32 -1.76 0.70
N ARG A 268 -23.67 -0.52 1.07
CA ARG A 268 -23.84 -0.14 2.48
C ARG A 268 -24.89 -1.00 3.20
N GLU A 269 -25.94 -1.43 2.51
CA GLU A 269 -26.99 -2.28 3.06
C GLU A 269 -26.47 -3.70 3.33
N GLU A 270 -25.72 -4.27 2.38
CA GLU A 270 -25.07 -5.58 2.55
C GLU A 270 -24.02 -5.55 3.66
N VAL A 271 -23.22 -4.49 3.73
CA VAL A 271 -22.26 -4.26 4.83
C VAL A 271 -23.00 -4.20 6.16
N ALA A 272 -24.09 -3.44 6.26
CA ALA A 272 -24.87 -3.35 7.51
C ALA A 272 -25.47 -4.70 7.93
N ALA A 273 -25.97 -5.49 6.98
CA ALA A 273 -26.48 -6.84 7.24
C ALA A 273 -25.35 -7.79 7.71
N ALA A 274 -24.19 -7.76 7.06
CA ALA A 274 -23.03 -8.56 7.45
C ALA A 274 -22.52 -8.19 8.85
N VAL A 275 -22.42 -6.89 9.15
CA VAL A 275 -22.04 -6.39 10.48
C VAL A 275 -22.99 -6.88 11.57
N ALA A 276 -24.29 -6.92 11.29
CA ALA A 276 -25.29 -7.41 12.24
C ALA A 276 -25.14 -8.91 12.54
N SER A 277 -24.62 -9.69 11.58
CA SER A 277 -24.36 -11.12 11.71
C SER A 277 -22.98 -11.46 12.33
N ALA A 278 -22.07 -10.49 12.42
CA ALA A 278 -20.72 -10.71 12.95
C ALA A 278 -20.74 -11.10 14.45
N PRO A 279 -20.10 -12.22 14.85
CA PRO A 279 -20.10 -12.70 16.23
C PRO A 279 -19.64 -11.66 17.25
N LEU A 280 -18.57 -10.93 16.95
CA LEU A 280 -17.99 -9.95 17.85
C LEU A 280 -18.94 -8.79 18.17
N THR A 281 -19.80 -8.38 17.23
CA THR A 281 -20.83 -7.35 17.48
C THR A 281 -21.76 -7.78 18.61
N GLY A 282 -22.16 -9.06 18.62
CA GLY A 282 -22.92 -9.68 19.71
C GLY A 282 -22.13 -9.73 21.02
N HIS A 283 -20.85 -10.13 20.95
CA HIS A 283 -19.97 -10.16 22.12
C HIS A 283 -19.78 -8.78 22.76
N LEU A 284 -19.63 -7.73 21.95
CA LEU A 284 -19.46 -6.37 22.45
C LEU A 284 -20.75 -5.88 23.14
N ARG A 285 -21.93 -6.17 22.57
CA ARG A 285 -23.21 -5.83 23.20
C ARG A 285 -23.36 -6.53 24.55
N ALA A 286 -23.11 -7.83 24.60
CA ALA A 286 -23.15 -8.60 25.85
C ALA A 286 -22.16 -8.08 26.91
N LEU A 287 -20.96 -7.66 26.48
CA LEU A 287 -19.97 -7.05 27.38
C LEU A 287 -20.48 -5.71 27.93
N LEU A 288 -21.03 -4.83 27.09
CA LEU A 288 -21.53 -3.53 27.53
C LEU A 288 -22.76 -3.66 28.44
N GLU A 289 -23.64 -4.61 28.17
CA GLU A 289 -24.78 -4.95 29.04
C GLU A 289 -24.30 -5.46 30.41
N LEU A 290 -23.28 -6.33 30.43
CA LEU A 290 -22.66 -6.79 31.67
C LEU A 290 -22.05 -5.63 32.47
N LEU A 291 -21.37 -4.71 31.78
CA LEU A 291 -20.74 -3.56 32.41
C LEU A 291 -21.77 -2.58 33.00
N GLY A 292 -22.93 -2.39 32.35
CA GLY A 292 -23.98 -1.47 32.80
C GLY A 292 -23.43 -0.06 33.06
N ASP A 293 -23.70 0.51 34.23
CA ASP A 293 -23.14 1.81 34.63
C ASP A 293 -21.69 1.74 35.14
N GLY A 294 -21.11 0.55 35.20
CA GLY A 294 -19.72 0.30 35.55
C GLY A 294 -19.54 -0.92 36.44
N ARG A 295 -18.52 -1.73 36.14
CA ARG A 295 -18.15 -2.92 36.92
C ARG A 295 -16.79 -2.77 37.57
N PRO A 296 -16.61 -3.27 38.81
CA PRO A 296 -15.29 -3.37 39.42
C PRO A 296 -14.43 -4.38 38.65
N LEU A 297 -13.16 -4.04 38.50
CA LEU A 297 -12.11 -4.90 38.00
C LEU A 297 -11.24 -5.40 39.15
N THR A 298 -10.50 -6.46 38.89
CA THR A 298 -9.41 -6.91 39.75
C THR A 298 -8.28 -5.87 39.81
N LYS A 299 -7.35 -6.01 40.76
CA LYS A 299 -6.15 -5.15 40.87
C LYS A 299 -5.30 -5.13 39.60
N LYS A 300 -5.36 -6.19 38.79
CA LYS A 300 -4.69 -6.30 37.49
C LYS A 300 -5.51 -5.74 36.32
N ASN A 301 -6.60 -5.02 36.60
CA ASN A 301 -7.53 -4.46 35.62
C ASN A 301 -8.21 -5.50 34.70
N ASN A 302 -8.40 -6.71 35.21
CA ASN A 302 -9.16 -7.78 34.54
C ASN A 302 -10.57 -7.88 35.12
N LEU A 303 -11.54 -8.38 34.35
CA LEU A 303 -12.86 -8.75 34.88
C LEU A 303 -12.72 -9.75 36.04
N THR A 304 -13.69 -9.75 36.94
CA THR A 304 -13.75 -10.80 37.96
C THR A 304 -14.05 -12.15 37.30
N LEU A 305 -13.66 -13.27 37.91
CA LEU A 305 -13.97 -14.60 37.35
C LEU A 305 -15.49 -14.84 37.25
N ALA A 306 -16.27 -14.26 38.17
CA ALA A 306 -17.73 -14.34 38.12
C ALA A 306 -18.29 -13.57 36.91
N ASP A 307 -17.83 -12.34 36.68
CA ASP A 307 -18.25 -11.55 35.52
C ASP A 307 -17.76 -12.18 34.21
N ALA A 308 -16.55 -12.73 34.19
CA ALA A 308 -16.00 -13.41 33.02
C ALA A 308 -16.79 -14.68 32.69
N LYS A 309 -17.22 -15.46 33.70
CA LYS A 309 -18.10 -16.61 33.53
C LYS A 309 -19.46 -16.20 32.95
N ALA A 310 -20.09 -15.18 33.55
CA ALA A 310 -21.36 -14.67 33.09
C ALA A 310 -21.27 -14.16 31.64
N PHE A 311 -20.17 -13.48 31.29
CA PHE A 311 -19.90 -13.07 29.93
C PHE A 311 -19.82 -14.26 28.98
N THR A 312 -18.97 -15.27 29.27
CA THR A 312 -18.83 -16.45 28.42
C THR A 312 -20.13 -17.23 28.23
N GLU A 313 -20.96 -17.32 29.27
CA GLU A 313 -22.28 -17.94 29.19
C GLU A 313 -23.21 -17.14 28.27
N SER A 314 -23.21 -15.80 28.38
CA SER A 314 -24.07 -14.93 27.56
C SER A 314 -23.74 -14.97 26.06
N ILE A 315 -22.49 -15.28 25.71
CA ILE A 315 -22.03 -15.37 24.32
C ILE A 315 -21.94 -16.81 23.80
N GLY A 316 -22.41 -17.80 24.58
CA GLY A 316 -22.38 -19.21 24.18
C GLY A 316 -20.99 -19.84 24.12
N LYS A 317 -19.99 -19.26 24.79
CA LYS A 317 -18.59 -19.75 24.85
C LYS A 317 -18.21 -20.24 26.26
N ALA A 318 -19.17 -20.84 26.96
CA ALA A 318 -18.98 -21.33 28.33
C ALA A 318 -17.94 -22.46 28.42
N ASP A 319 -17.70 -23.18 27.33
CA ASP A 319 -16.67 -24.21 27.18
C ASP A 319 -15.23 -23.66 27.30
N GLN A 320 -15.03 -22.37 27.05
CA GLN A 320 -13.74 -21.71 27.26
C GLN A 320 -13.47 -21.41 28.75
N PHE A 321 -14.50 -21.53 29.60
CA PHE A 321 -14.38 -21.41 31.05
C PHE A 321 -14.08 -22.79 31.63
N ASP A 322 -12.93 -22.96 32.28
CA ASP A 322 -12.40 -24.27 32.73
C ASP A 322 -12.29 -25.32 31.59
N PRO A 323 -11.53 -25.04 30.50
CA PRO A 323 -11.53 -25.87 29.30
C PRO A 323 -11.06 -27.31 29.54
N LEU A 324 -11.66 -28.23 28.79
CA LEU A 324 -11.32 -29.66 28.78
C LEU A 324 -10.28 -29.94 27.68
N PHE A 325 -9.09 -30.40 28.07
CA PHE A 325 -8.10 -30.92 27.14
C PHE A 325 -7.96 -32.42 27.34
N GLY A 326 -8.47 -33.20 26.39
CA GLY A 326 -8.56 -34.66 26.50
C GLY A 326 -9.48 -35.07 27.66
N ARG A 327 -8.92 -35.68 28.71
CA ARG A 327 -9.66 -36.12 29.91
C ARG A 327 -9.48 -35.18 31.11
N SER A 328 -8.75 -34.09 30.95
CA SER A 328 -8.36 -33.20 32.05
C SER A 328 -9.05 -31.85 31.91
N SER A 329 -9.71 -31.40 32.97
CA SER A 329 -10.23 -30.02 33.08
C SER A 329 -9.14 -29.09 33.61
N PHE A 330 -8.94 -27.96 32.95
CA PHE A 330 -7.95 -26.97 33.35
C PHE A 330 -8.65 -25.80 34.02
N ARG A 331 -8.53 -25.70 35.34
CA ARG A 331 -9.18 -24.65 36.11
C ARG A 331 -8.61 -23.27 35.76
N THR A 332 -9.48 -22.38 35.28
CA THR A 332 -9.21 -20.97 35.00
C THR A 332 -8.91 -20.21 36.29
N ARG A 333 -7.77 -19.53 36.34
CA ARG A 333 -7.30 -18.76 37.50
C ARG A 333 -7.46 -17.25 37.32
N SER A 334 -7.62 -16.81 36.07
CA SER A 334 -7.78 -15.40 35.71
C SER A 334 -8.67 -15.27 34.49
N SER A 335 -9.50 -14.22 34.43
CA SER A 335 -10.28 -13.94 33.22
C SER A 335 -9.39 -13.63 32.01
N ALA A 336 -8.12 -13.26 32.23
CA ALA A 336 -7.14 -13.05 31.16
C ALA A 336 -6.71 -14.37 30.47
N GLU A 337 -7.00 -15.52 31.08
CA GLU A 337 -6.75 -16.85 30.49
C GLU A 337 -7.88 -17.28 29.55
N ILE A 338 -9.03 -16.59 29.57
CA ILE A 338 -10.20 -16.91 28.74
C ILE A 338 -10.11 -16.10 27.43
N PRO A 339 -9.87 -16.75 26.27
CA PRO A 339 -9.61 -16.05 25.02
C PRO A 339 -10.73 -15.08 24.61
N ALA A 340 -11.99 -15.52 24.64
CA ALA A 340 -13.13 -14.67 24.24
C ALA A 340 -13.28 -13.43 25.13
N VAL A 341 -13.11 -13.56 26.44
CA VAL A 341 -13.17 -12.43 27.39
C VAL A 341 -12.04 -11.45 27.11
N ARG A 342 -10.83 -11.97 26.98
CA ARG A 342 -9.62 -11.17 26.76
C ARG A 342 -9.70 -10.38 25.45
N LEU A 343 -10.14 -11.05 24.39
CA LEU A 343 -10.31 -10.47 23.06
C LEU A 343 -11.36 -9.35 23.09
N ALA A 344 -12.59 -9.65 23.50
CA ALA A 344 -13.69 -8.68 23.52
C ALA A 344 -13.37 -7.46 24.39
N PHE A 345 -12.81 -7.66 25.59
CA PHE A 345 -12.48 -6.56 26.49
C PHE A 345 -11.34 -5.68 25.96
N SER A 346 -10.30 -6.29 25.35
CA SER A 346 -9.19 -5.55 24.76
C SER A 346 -9.65 -4.71 23.57
N TRP A 347 -10.50 -5.28 22.70
CA TRP A 347 -11.09 -4.58 21.56
C TRP A 347 -11.99 -3.44 21.98
N ALA A 348 -12.91 -3.69 22.91
CA ALA A 348 -13.82 -2.66 23.41
C ALA A 348 -13.06 -1.45 23.96
N ARG A 349 -11.92 -1.69 24.62
CA ARG A 349 -11.04 -0.63 25.11
C ARG A 349 -10.32 0.08 23.96
N ALA A 350 -9.70 -0.66 23.03
CA ALA A 350 -8.92 -0.08 21.93
C ALA A 350 -9.78 0.73 20.93
N ALA A 351 -11.02 0.29 20.69
CA ALA A 351 -12.00 1.01 19.86
C ALA A 351 -12.73 2.14 20.61
N GLY A 352 -12.49 2.28 21.92
CA GLY A 352 -13.00 3.39 22.74
C GLY A 352 -14.45 3.22 23.21
N PHE A 353 -15.00 2.01 23.21
CA PHE A 353 -16.32 1.70 23.77
C PHE A 353 -16.29 1.56 25.28
N VAL A 354 -15.16 1.13 25.84
CA VAL A 354 -14.96 0.94 27.28
C VAL A 354 -13.76 1.76 27.74
N LYS A 355 -13.95 2.51 28.84
CA LYS A 355 -12.84 3.13 29.58
C LYS A 355 -12.57 2.34 30.86
N VAL A 356 -11.30 2.33 31.27
CA VAL A 356 -10.89 1.77 32.56
C VAL A 356 -10.33 2.89 33.41
N ALA A 357 -10.95 3.16 34.56
CA ALA A 357 -10.53 4.16 35.53
C ALA A 357 -10.74 3.64 36.95
N HIS A 358 -9.78 3.89 37.85
CA HIS A 358 -9.87 3.49 39.27
C HIS A 358 -10.30 2.02 39.48
N HIS A 359 -9.71 1.08 38.73
CA HIS A 359 -10.07 -0.34 38.73
C HIS A 359 -11.56 -0.61 38.47
N ARG A 360 -12.20 0.22 37.64
CA ARG A 360 -13.56 0.02 37.13
C ARG A 360 -13.57 0.11 35.62
N ALA A 361 -14.34 -0.76 34.98
CA ALA A 361 -14.64 -0.69 33.55
C ALA A 361 -16.03 -0.09 33.37
N GLU A 362 -16.14 0.94 32.53
CA GLU A 362 -17.39 1.65 32.27
C GLU A 362 -17.55 1.89 30.77
N PRO A 363 -18.77 1.75 30.22
CA PRO A 363 -19.06 2.19 28.86
C PRO A 363 -18.78 3.69 28.70
N THR A 364 -18.08 4.06 27.65
CA THR A 364 -17.91 5.46 27.25
C THR A 364 -19.23 6.01 26.70
N ARG A 365 -19.28 7.31 26.40
CA ARG A 365 -20.44 7.90 25.68
C ARG A 365 -20.72 7.16 24.37
N ARG A 366 -19.68 6.67 23.69
CA ARG A 366 -19.78 5.89 22.47
C ARG A 366 -20.28 4.47 22.75
N GLY A 367 -19.73 3.79 23.76
CA GLY A 367 -20.22 2.48 24.21
C GLY A 367 -21.73 2.49 24.50
N ARG A 368 -22.23 3.56 25.15
CA ARG A 368 -23.67 3.69 25.45
C ARG A 368 -24.56 3.91 24.23
N ARG A 369 -23.98 4.27 23.09
CA ARG A 369 -24.65 4.50 21.81
C ARG A 369 -24.34 3.41 20.79
N LEU A 370 -23.77 2.28 21.23
CA LEU A 370 -23.45 1.16 20.34
C LEU A 370 -24.71 0.72 19.60
N GLY A 371 -24.61 0.65 18.27
CA GLY A 371 -25.71 0.28 17.38
C GLY A 371 -26.50 1.45 16.80
N ASP A 372 -26.22 2.69 17.21
CA ASP A 372 -26.75 3.89 16.53
C ASP A 372 -26.24 3.96 15.07
N ASP A 373 -24.97 3.58 14.85
CA ASP A 373 -24.36 3.41 13.53
C ASP A 373 -23.52 2.12 13.52
N PRO A 374 -24.13 0.95 13.26
CA PRO A 374 -23.45 -0.34 13.37
C PRO A 374 -22.22 -0.47 12.48
N VAL A 375 -22.25 0.12 11.28
CA VAL A 375 -21.15 0.04 10.31
C VAL A 375 -19.94 0.80 10.83
N GLU A 376 -20.13 2.02 11.34
CA GLU A 376 -19.06 2.81 11.96
C GLU A 376 -18.54 2.16 13.26
N ASP A 377 -19.43 1.59 14.07
CA ASP A 377 -19.02 0.89 15.29
C ASP A 377 -18.15 -0.34 14.96
N TRP A 378 -18.51 -1.10 13.94
CA TRP A 378 -17.73 -2.22 13.43
C TRP A 378 -16.40 -1.76 12.84
N ARG A 379 -16.40 -0.70 12.01
CA ARG A 379 -15.17 -0.15 11.40
C ARG A 379 -14.14 0.21 12.46
N ARG A 380 -14.57 0.79 13.59
CA ARG A 380 -13.66 1.08 14.70
C ARG A 380 -13.07 -0.14 15.38
N LEU A 381 -13.80 -1.26 15.45
CA LEU A 381 -13.26 -2.51 15.99
C LEU A 381 -12.20 -3.08 15.04
N PHE A 382 -12.50 -3.05 13.74
CA PHE A 382 -11.57 -3.45 12.69
C PHE A 382 -10.31 -2.57 12.71
N ASP A 383 -10.43 -1.25 12.72
CA ASP A 383 -9.29 -0.33 12.78
C ASP A 383 -8.50 -0.48 14.09
N ALA A 384 -9.19 -0.71 15.21
CA ALA A 384 -8.51 -0.98 16.47
C ALA A 384 -7.71 -2.30 16.43
N PHE A 385 -8.20 -3.31 15.71
CA PHE A 385 -7.47 -4.55 15.48
C PHE A 385 -6.19 -4.28 14.69
N VAL A 386 -6.34 -3.66 13.52
CA VAL A 386 -5.26 -3.47 12.55
C VAL A 386 -4.18 -2.54 13.12
N TRP A 387 -4.57 -1.44 13.76
CA TRP A 387 -3.64 -0.34 14.04
C TRP A 387 -3.25 -0.16 15.52
N LYS A 388 -4.04 -0.68 16.47
CA LYS A 388 -3.90 -0.29 17.90
C LYS A 388 -3.63 -1.44 18.85
N LEU A 389 -4.17 -2.62 18.54
CA LEU A 389 -4.13 -3.72 19.49
C LEU A 389 -2.78 -4.44 19.53
N GLY A 390 -2.12 -4.63 18.39
CA GLY A 390 -0.98 -5.55 18.31
C GLY A 390 -1.36 -6.93 18.87
N TRP A 391 -2.54 -7.44 18.47
CA TRP A 391 -3.12 -8.65 19.07
C TRP A 391 -2.23 -9.90 18.92
N PRO A 392 -1.55 -10.16 17.78
CA PRO A 392 -0.63 -11.28 17.64
C PRO A 392 0.41 -11.36 18.76
N ARG A 393 0.98 -10.23 19.14
CA ARG A 393 1.89 -10.11 20.28
C ARG A 393 1.17 -10.21 21.62
N ARG A 394 0.05 -9.50 21.78
CA ARG A 394 -0.64 -9.44 23.07
C ARG A 394 -1.16 -10.79 23.52
N ARG A 395 -1.59 -11.71 22.66
CA ARG A 395 -2.14 -12.99 23.12
C ARG A 395 -1.17 -13.82 23.98
N TRP A 396 0.13 -13.61 23.82
CA TRP A 396 1.15 -14.27 24.63
C TRP A 396 1.31 -13.66 26.03
N PRO A 397 1.62 -14.47 27.05
CA PRO A 397 2.21 -13.99 28.30
C PRO A 397 3.55 -13.28 28.03
N GLN A 398 3.88 -12.26 28.84
CA GLN A 398 5.09 -11.43 28.64
C GLN A 398 6.39 -12.26 28.62
N ASP A 399 6.45 -13.36 29.35
CA ASP A 399 7.61 -14.26 29.46
C ASP A 399 7.70 -15.30 28.32
N ARG A 400 6.76 -15.29 27.37
CA ARG A 400 6.65 -16.31 26.31
C ARG A 400 6.34 -15.72 24.94
N VAL A 401 6.56 -14.43 24.75
CA VAL A 401 6.36 -13.77 23.46
C VAL A 401 7.43 -14.28 22.49
N PRO A 402 7.07 -14.92 21.36
CA PRO A 402 8.04 -15.25 20.32
C PRO A 402 8.65 -13.99 19.72
N PHE A 403 9.90 -14.04 19.28
CA PHE A 403 10.59 -12.86 18.76
C PHE A 403 9.91 -12.28 17.50
N TRP A 404 9.27 -13.12 16.67
CA TRP A 404 8.51 -12.68 15.48
C TRP A 404 7.14 -12.05 15.77
N ALA A 405 6.72 -11.98 17.03
CA ALA A 405 5.33 -11.60 17.35
C ALA A 405 5.04 -10.10 17.09
N ASP A 406 6.05 -9.25 17.20
CA ASP A 406 5.95 -7.83 16.86
C ASP A 406 5.94 -7.64 15.34
N ASP A 407 6.78 -8.36 14.58
CA ASP A 407 6.73 -8.36 13.11
C ASP A 407 5.36 -8.79 12.58
N LEU A 408 4.78 -9.83 13.19
CA LEU A 408 3.44 -10.28 12.81
C LEU A 408 2.37 -9.20 13.07
N CYS A 409 2.55 -8.32 14.06
CA CYS A 409 1.66 -7.17 14.25
C CYS A 409 1.82 -6.16 13.12
N ASP A 410 3.06 -5.84 12.74
CA ASP A 410 3.38 -4.87 11.70
C ASP A 410 3.00 -5.36 10.29
N LEU A 411 2.99 -6.69 10.10
CA LEU A 411 2.60 -7.33 8.85
C LEU A 411 1.09 -7.50 8.67
N VAL A 412 0.25 -7.29 9.69
CA VAL A 412 -1.21 -7.46 9.57
C VAL A 412 -1.80 -6.74 8.34
N PRO A 413 -1.52 -5.45 8.08
CA PRO A 413 -2.13 -4.80 6.94
C PRO A 413 -1.56 -5.30 5.59
N ARG A 414 -0.33 -5.85 5.54
CA ARG A 414 0.19 -6.51 4.34
C ARG A 414 -0.48 -7.86 4.09
N LEU A 415 -0.77 -8.62 5.14
CA LEU A 415 -1.54 -9.87 5.04
C LEU A 415 -2.96 -9.61 4.54
N LEU A 416 -3.60 -8.54 5.02
CA LEU A 416 -4.90 -8.11 4.52
C LEU A 416 -4.85 -7.73 3.03
N GLU A 417 -3.80 -7.01 2.61
CA GLU A 417 -3.60 -6.67 1.19
C GLU A 417 -3.44 -7.91 0.30
N ALA A 418 -2.66 -8.91 0.73
CA ALA A 418 -2.55 -10.18 0.02
C ALA A 418 -3.92 -10.87 -0.13
N LEU A 419 -4.73 -10.89 0.94
CA LEU A 419 -6.10 -11.41 0.89
C LEU A 419 -7.05 -10.60 -0.01
N TYR A 420 -6.77 -9.31 -0.25
CA TYR A 420 -7.51 -8.50 -1.21
C TYR A 420 -7.10 -8.83 -2.64
N GLN A 421 -5.81 -9.03 -2.89
CA GLN A 421 -5.29 -9.39 -4.20
C GLN A 421 -5.83 -10.74 -4.69
N GLU A 422 -6.14 -11.66 -3.78
CA GLU A 422 -6.77 -12.96 -4.09
C GLU A 422 -8.25 -12.85 -4.47
N GLY A 423 -8.84 -11.65 -4.44
CA GLY A 423 -10.21 -11.43 -4.93
C GLY A 423 -11.33 -12.10 -4.13
N GLY A 424 -11.03 -12.59 -2.93
CA GLY A 424 -11.97 -13.36 -2.12
C GLY A 424 -12.00 -14.85 -2.44
N GLU A 425 -11.02 -15.38 -3.19
CA GLU A 425 -10.79 -16.82 -3.26
C GLU A 425 -10.09 -17.34 -1.97
N PRO A 426 -10.23 -18.64 -1.63
CA PRO A 426 -9.55 -19.20 -0.46
C PRO A 426 -8.04 -19.26 -0.65
N MET A 427 -7.30 -18.54 0.19
CA MET A 427 -5.83 -18.54 0.21
C MET A 427 -5.30 -19.58 1.21
N PRO A 428 -4.43 -20.51 0.80
CA PRO A 428 -3.80 -21.46 1.71
C PRO A 428 -2.97 -20.74 2.79
N LEU A 429 -3.09 -21.20 4.05
CA LEU A 429 -2.30 -20.64 5.15
C LEU A 429 -0.79 -20.85 4.93
N THR A 430 -0.40 -21.94 4.28
CA THR A 430 1.01 -22.22 3.95
C THR A 430 1.63 -21.10 3.13
N GLU A 431 0.94 -20.61 2.11
CA GLU A 431 1.46 -19.57 1.22
C GLU A 431 1.71 -18.28 2.01
N LEU A 432 0.75 -17.89 2.84
CA LEU A 432 0.87 -16.73 3.73
C LEU A 432 1.99 -16.92 4.76
N SER A 433 2.06 -18.09 5.40
CA SER A 433 3.05 -18.33 6.45
C SER A 433 4.46 -18.49 5.91
N ASP A 434 4.63 -19.04 4.72
CA ASP A 434 5.93 -19.20 4.07
C ASP A 434 6.49 -17.84 3.65
N ALA A 435 5.63 -16.95 3.13
CA ALA A 435 6.01 -15.57 2.81
C ALA A 435 6.47 -14.81 4.08
N VAL A 436 5.72 -14.91 5.18
CA VAL A 436 6.10 -14.29 6.46
C VAL A 436 7.37 -14.91 7.02
N TRP A 437 7.49 -16.24 7.00
CA TRP A 437 8.68 -16.93 7.50
C TRP A 437 9.93 -16.59 6.68
N HIS A 438 9.79 -16.43 5.37
CA HIS A 438 10.88 -15.94 4.52
C HIS A 438 11.33 -14.54 4.97
N GLY A 439 10.40 -13.63 5.25
CA GLY A 439 10.70 -12.30 5.81
C GLY A 439 11.40 -12.37 7.17
N VAL A 440 10.95 -13.23 8.07
CA VAL A 440 11.61 -13.46 9.37
C VAL A 440 13.04 -13.97 9.17
N ARG A 441 13.27 -14.88 8.21
CA ARG A 441 14.61 -15.40 7.90
C ARG A 441 15.55 -14.37 7.30
N SER A 442 15.04 -13.36 6.60
CA SER A 442 15.87 -12.23 6.18
C SER A 442 16.18 -11.34 7.38
N THR A 443 15.17 -10.96 8.17
CA THR A 443 15.37 -9.95 9.23
C THR A 443 16.27 -10.40 10.38
N TYR A 444 16.28 -11.69 10.74
CA TYR A 444 16.98 -12.18 11.92
C TYR A 444 18.16 -13.11 11.58
N ASP A 445 19.28 -12.97 12.31
CA ASP A 445 20.31 -14.01 12.33
C ASP A 445 19.79 -15.23 13.08
N LEU A 446 19.48 -16.29 12.33
CA LEU A 446 18.97 -17.55 12.82
C LEU A 446 20.02 -18.67 12.80
N SER A 447 21.30 -18.35 12.64
CA SER A 447 22.40 -19.33 12.59
C SER A 447 22.58 -20.17 13.85
N TRP A 448 22.00 -19.71 14.97
CA TRP A 448 21.95 -20.42 16.25
C TRP A 448 20.80 -21.42 16.37
N MET A 449 19.88 -21.46 15.40
CA MET A 449 18.76 -22.41 15.43
C MET A 449 19.25 -23.85 15.27
N THR A 450 18.71 -24.72 16.12
CA THR A 450 18.87 -26.17 15.95
C THR A 450 17.99 -26.69 14.82
N GLU A 451 18.34 -27.83 14.22
CA GLU A 451 17.51 -28.51 13.20
C GLU A 451 16.06 -28.74 13.67
N GLU A 452 15.87 -29.01 14.96
CA GLU A 452 14.53 -29.16 15.54
C GLU A 452 13.75 -27.84 15.54
N GLN A 453 14.40 -26.72 15.86
CA GLN A 453 13.78 -25.40 15.82
C GLN A 453 13.47 -24.97 14.38
N GLU A 454 14.38 -25.22 13.43
CA GLU A 454 14.14 -24.96 11.99
C GLU A 454 12.93 -25.73 11.47
N ARG A 455 12.72 -26.95 11.97
CA ARG A 455 11.56 -27.77 11.61
C ARG A 455 10.26 -27.29 12.23
N VAL A 456 10.27 -26.83 13.49
CA VAL A 456 9.07 -26.57 14.29
C VAL A 456 8.57 -25.13 14.19
N TRP A 457 9.47 -24.15 14.12
CA TRP A 457 9.11 -22.73 14.22
C TRP A 457 8.27 -22.19 13.07
N PRO A 458 8.44 -22.61 11.80
CA PRO A 458 7.52 -22.22 10.73
C PRO A 458 6.06 -22.60 11.06
N GLY A 459 5.85 -23.82 11.59
CA GLY A 459 4.52 -24.28 12.00
C GLY A 459 3.98 -23.53 13.22
N MET A 460 4.85 -23.12 14.15
CA MET A 460 4.46 -22.25 15.26
C MET A 460 4.04 -20.87 14.74
N LEU A 461 4.80 -20.27 13.83
CA LEU A 461 4.45 -19.00 13.20
C LEU A 461 3.12 -19.09 12.45
N ALA A 462 2.89 -20.15 11.66
CA ALA A 462 1.62 -20.37 10.98
C ALA A 462 0.44 -20.47 11.97
N ASN A 463 0.62 -21.19 13.09
CA ASN A 463 -0.38 -21.23 14.15
C ASN A 463 -0.58 -19.87 14.82
N ASP A 464 0.48 -19.09 14.98
CA ASP A 464 0.43 -17.75 15.53
C ASP A 464 -0.32 -16.78 14.63
N MET A 465 -0.15 -16.89 13.31
CA MET A 465 -0.95 -16.18 12.30
C MET A 465 -2.41 -16.60 12.37
N TRP A 466 -2.70 -17.90 12.43
CA TRP A 466 -4.06 -18.41 12.53
C TRP A 466 -4.80 -17.88 13.75
N GLN A 467 -4.21 -18.03 14.95
CA GLN A 467 -4.84 -17.66 16.22
C GLN A 467 -4.76 -16.16 16.52
N GLY A 468 -3.70 -15.49 16.04
CA GLY A 468 -3.41 -14.09 16.31
C GLY A 468 -3.94 -13.12 15.27
N VAL A 469 -4.17 -13.58 14.03
CA VAL A 469 -4.64 -12.73 12.92
C VAL A 469 -6.02 -13.18 12.45
N PHE A 470 -6.12 -14.41 11.95
CA PHE A 470 -7.30 -14.82 11.17
C PHE A 470 -8.52 -15.22 12.01
N VAL A 471 -8.34 -15.89 13.16
CA VAL A 471 -9.45 -16.17 14.09
C VAL A 471 -10.13 -14.88 14.59
N PRO A 472 -9.39 -13.84 15.05
CA PRO A 472 -9.99 -12.54 15.34
C PRO A 472 -10.74 -11.93 14.16
N LEU A 473 -10.14 -11.91 12.96
CA LEU A 473 -10.81 -11.37 11.77
C LEU A 473 -12.09 -12.16 11.42
N ALA A 474 -12.13 -13.46 11.67
CA ALA A 474 -13.31 -14.29 11.50
C ALA A 474 -14.41 -13.95 12.52
N GLU A 475 -14.03 -13.64 13.78
CA GLU A 475 -14.98 -13.15 14.79
C GLU A 475 -15.58 -11.79 14.42
N LEU A 476 -14.85 -10.97 13.64
CA LEU A 476 -15.37 -9.75 13.02
C LEU A 476 -16.24 -10.02 11.77
N GLY A 477 -16.25 -11.25 11.26
CA GLY A 477 -16.89 -11.59 9.98
C GLY A 477 -16.16 -11.03 8.77
N ALA A 478 -14.90 -10.59 8.93
CA ALA A 478 -14.08 -10.08 7.82
C ALA A 478 -13.49 -11.21 6.97
N VAL A 479 -13.26 -12.39 7.56
CA VAL A 479 -12.78 -13.57 6.85
C VAL A 479 -13.56 -14.82 7.21
N GLU A 480 -13.58 -15.78 6.30
CA GLU A 480 -14.01 -17.16 6.52
C GLU A 480 -12.79 -18.06 6.65
N LEU A 481 -12.87 -19.04 7.55
CA LEU A 481 -11.79 -19.99 7.84
C LEU A 481 -12.22 -21.39 7.44
N SER A 482 -11.35 -22.14 6.78
CA SER A 482 -11.58 -23.54 6.43
C SER A 482 -10.41 -24.43 6.84
N GLY A 483 -10.63 -25.74 6.91
CA GLY A 483 -9.57 -26.73 7.14
C GLY A 483 -9.07 -26.83 8.59
N GLU A 484 -9.89 -26.51 9.58
CA GLU A 484 -9.49 -26.48 10.99
C GLU A 484 -8.98 -27.86 11.46
N ARG A 485 -7.79 -27.88 12.07
CA ARG A 485 -7.15 -29.05 12.69
C ARG A 485 -6.71 -28.73 14.11
N ALA A 486 -6.68 -29.74 14.97
CA ALA A 486 -6.12 -29.58 16.31
C ALA A 486 -4.61 -29.31 16.24
N LEU A 487 -4.07 -28.47 17.15
CA LEU A 487 -2.63 -28.13 17.20
C LEU A 487 -1.72 -29.38 17.27
N ALA A 488 -2.17 -30.44 17.94
CA ALA A 488 -1.42 -31.71 18.01
C ALA A 488 -1.33 -32.44 16.66
N GLU A 489 -2.33 -32.29 15.79
CA GLU A 489 -2.32 -32.86 14.43
C GLU A 489 -1.46 -32.02 13.49
N LEU A 490 -1.48 -30.69 13.65
CA LEU A 490 -0.63 -29.76 12.91
C LEU A 490 0.86 -29.97 13.20
N LEU A 491 1.23 -30.16 14.47
CA LEU A 491 2.61 -30.43 14.88
C LEU A 491 3.11 -31.84 14.44
N ALA A 492 2.20 -32.74 14.11
CA ALA A 492 2.49 -34.11 13.68
C ALA A 492 2.40 -34.30 12.15
N ALA A 493 1.86 -33.34 11.41
CA ALA A 493 1.74 -33.41 9.96
C ALA A 493 3.12 -33.26 9.28
N PRO A 494 3.38 -33.98 8.17
CA PRO A 494 4.53 -33.71 7.31
C PRO A 494 4.50 -32.24 6.83
N GLN A 495 5.67 -31.62 6.62
CA GLN A 495 5.72 -30.28 6.03
C GLN A 495 5.03 -30.29 4.65
N GLY A 496 4.11 -29.33 4.43
CA GLY A 496 3.39 -29.16 3.16
C GLY A 496 1.92 -29.63 3.13
N GLU A 497 1.36 -30.17 4.23
CA GLU A 497 -0.05 -30.61 4.31
C GLU A 497 -0.91 -29.76 5.27
N ASP A 498 -0.66 -28.45 5.39
CA ASP A 498 -1.58 -27.58 6.10
C ASP A 498 -2.76 -27.21 5.19
N VAL A 499 -3.90 -27.85 5.43
CA VAL A 499 -5.15 -27.68 4.67
C VAL A 499 -5.94 -26.44 5.10
N ARG A 500 -5.42 -25.67 6.07
CA ARG A 500 -6.07 -24.44 6.51
C ARG A 500 -6.02 -23.39 5.40
N ALA A 501 -7.14 -22.72 5.18
CA ALA A 501 -7.23 -21.61 4.24
C ALA A 501 -8.08 -20.48 4.82
N VAL A 502 -7.83 -19.28 4.32
CA VAL A 502 -8.49 -18.04 4.72
C VAL A 502 -9.08 -17.39 3.49
N ARG A 503 -10.32 -16.93 3.60
CA ARG A 503 -11.04 -16.27 2.50
C ARG A 503 -11.59 -14.93 2.98
N SER A 504 -11.39 -13.86 2.23
CA SER A 504 -12.04 -12.57 2.51
C SER A 504 -13.55 -12.66 2.27
N THR A 505 -14.35 -12.19 3.22
CA THR A 505 -15.81 -12.00 2.99
C THR A 505 -16.05 -10.68 2.24
N PRO A 506 -17.25 -10.44 1.70
CA PRO A 506 -17.59 -9.12 1.15
C PRO A 506 -17.43 -7.97 2.15
N LEU A 507 -17.72 -8.20 3.44
CA LEU A 507 -17.45 -7.25 4.52
C LEU A 507 -15.94 -7.05 4.73
N GLY A 508 -15.16 -8.13 4.64
CA GLY A 508 -13.70 -8.09 4.67
C GLY A 508 -13.12 -7.27 3.53
N LEU A 509 -13.49 -7.55 2.29
CA LEU A 509 -13.01 -6.82 1.11
C LEU A 509 -13.33 -5.32 1.21
N TRP A 510 -14.55 -4.97 1.63
CA TRP A 510 -14.92 -3.57 1.91
C TRP A 510 -14.00 -2.92 2.96
N ALA A 511 -13.72 -3.62 4.06
CA ALA A 511 -12.90 -3.09 5.14
C ALA A 511 -11.41 -3.01 4.77
N ILE A 512 -10.88 -4.03 4.10
CA ILE A 512 -9.50 -4.09 3.65
C ILE A 512 -9.23 -3.01 2.61
N ARG A 513 -10.18 -2.76 1.69
CA ARG A 513 -10.10 -1.66 0.74
C ARG A 513 -9.85 -0.32 1.45
N GLY A 514 -10.58 -0.06 2.54
CA GLY A 514 -10.35 1.13 3.36
C GLY A 514 -8.99 1.13 4.06
N VAL A 515 -8.48 -0.02 4.49
CA VAL A 515 -7.10 -0.12 5.05
C VAL A 515 -6.04 0.20 4.00
N ILE A 516 -6.23 -0.26 2.76
CA ILE A 516 -5.33 0.06 1.65
C ILE A 516 -5.40 1.57 1.34
N GLU A 517 -6.59 2.17 1.36
CA GLU A 517 -6.75 3.62 1.23
C GLU A 517 -6.07 4.39 2.35
N ASP A 518 -6.26 3.99 3.61
CA ASP A 518 -5.67 4.67 4.77
C ASP A 518 -4.13 4.55 4.77
N ARG A 519 -3.60 3.35 4.43
CA ARG A 519 -2.16 3.06 4.46
C ARG A 519 -1.42 3.67 3.27
N TRP A 520 -1.97 3.47 2.08
CA TRP A 520 -1.31 3.81 0.83
C TRP A 520 -1.89 5.05 0.18
N GLY A 521 -2.92 5.71 0.73
CA GLY A 521 -3.56 6.84 0.07
C GLY A 521 -4.14 6.51 -1.31
N ARG A 522 -4.40 5.22 -1.57
CA ARG A 522 -4.91 4.69 -2.84
C ARG A 522 -6.15 3.87 -2.59
N VAL A 523 -7.19 4.16 -3.35
CA VAL A 523 -8.42 3.39 -3.31
C VAL A 523 -8.30 2.28 -4.36
N PRO A 524 -8.26 0.98 -3.97
CA PRO A 524 -8.41 -0.09 -4.94
C PRO A 524 -9.66 0.13 -5.80
N PRO A 525 -9.57 -0.09 -7.12
CA PRO A 525 -10.74 -0.01 -7.99
C PRO A 525 -11.78 -1.04 -7.52
N ALA A 526 -13.04 -0.63 -7.48
CA ALA A 526 -14.17 -1.51 -7.27
C ALA A 526 -15.06 -1.49 -8.49
N THR A 527 -15.72 -2.62 -8.73
CA THR A 527 -16.76 -2.70 -9.76
C THR A 527 -17.79 -1.59 -9.52
N GLY A 528 -18.10 -0.84 -10.56
CA GLY A 528 -19.00 0.30 -10.61
C GLY A 528 -18.42 1.66 -10.24
N ASP A 529 -17.20 1.74 -9.72
CA ASP A 529 -16.60 3.04 -9.40
C ASP A 529 -16.39 3.86 -10.68
N LEU A 530 -15.99 3.18 -11.75
CA LEU A 530 -15.74 3.83 -13.02
C LEU A 530 -17.07 4.36 -13.59
N ALA A 531 -18.08 3.50 -13.67
CA ALA A 531 -19.42 3.88 -14.10
C ALA A 531 -20.03 5.05 -13.30
N ALA A 532 -19.75 5.14 -11.99
CA ALA A 532 -20.26 6.20 -11.14
C ALA A 532 -19.55 7.56 -11.30
N THR A 533 -18.35 7.57 -11.88
CA THR A 533 -17.51 8.77 -11.97
C THR A 533 -17.43 9.34 -13.38
N VAL A 534 -17.59 8.51 -14.41
CA VAL A 534 -17.51 8.96 -15.80
C VAL A 534 -18.82 9.58 -16.28
N GLY A 535 -18.71 10.65 -17.06
CA GLY A 535 -19.85 11.35 -17.64
C GLY A 535 -20.20 10.92 -19.07
N SER A 536 -19.47 9.98 -19.66
CA SER A 536 -19.67 9.50 -21.02
C SER A 536 -19.14 8.08 -21.22
N ALA A 537 -19.73 7.35 -22.18
CA ALA A 537 -19.21 6.03 -22.60
C ALA A 537 -17.78 6.11 -23.16
N GLU A 538 -17.37 7.26 -23.73
CA GLU A 538 -16.00 7.45 -24.20
C GLU A 538 -15.00 7.50 -23.04
N ALA A 539 -15.34 8.19 -21.95
CA ALA A 539 -14.52 8.20 -20.74
C ALA A 539 -14.51 6.82 -20.06
N LEU A 540 -15.63 6.09 -20.07
CA LEU A 540 -15.71 4.70 -19.60
C LEU A 540 -14.69 3.80 -20.30
N ILE A 541 -14.66 3.81 -21.64
CA ILE A 541 -13.73 2.98 -22.42
C ILE A 541 -12.28 3.43 -22.24
N ALA A 542 -12.02 4.74 -22.27
CA ALA A 542 -10.67 5.29 -22.16
C ALA A 542 -10.04 4.97 -20.80
N ILE A 543 -10.75 5.27 -19.71
CA ILE A 543 -10.25 5.00 -18.35
C ILE A 543 -10.26 3.48 -18.08
N GLY A 544 -11.23 2.74 -18.61
CA GLY A 544 -11.21 1.27 -18.53
C GLY A 544 -9.95 0.66 -19.16
N ALA A 545 -9.49 1.21 -20.29
CA ALA A 545 -8.23 0.81 -20.89
C ALA A 545 -6.99 1.26 -20.08
N GLU A 546 -7.02 2.45 -19.46
CA GLU A 546 -5.95 2.90 -18.56
C GLU A 546 -5.83 2.04 -17.29
N LEU A 547 -6.97 1.56 -16.77
CA LEU A 547 -7.05 0.62 -15.67
C LEU A 547 -6.77 -0.83 -16.10
N ASP A 548 -6.65 -1.08 -17.41
CA ASP A 548 -6.50 -2.39 -18.05
C ASP A 548 -7.55 -3.40 -17.57
N LEU A 549 -8.81 -2.95 -17.57
CA LEU A 549 -9.95 -3.78 -17.19
C LEU A 549 -10.09 -4.94 -18.17
N TRP A 550 -10.26 -6.13 -17.61
CA TRP A 550 -10.57 -7.32 -18.39
C TRP A 550 -11.96 -7.14 -19.04
N PRO A 551 -12.24 -7.79 -20.19
CA PRO A 551 -13.53 -7.63 -20.88
C PRO A 551 -14.76 -7.85 -19.98
N GLY A 552 -14.68 -8.80 -19.04
CA GLY A 552 -15.74 -9.05 -18.06
C GLY A 552 -15.93 -7.93 -17.02
N GLU A 553 -14.82 -7.31 -16.57
CA GLU A 553 -14.87 -6.18 -15.63
C GLU A 553 -15.45 -4.94 -16.32
N LEU A 554 -15.00 -4.66 -17.54
CA LEU A 554 -15.51 -3.55 -18.34
C LEU A 554 -16.99 -3.75 -18.73
N ALA A 555 -17.42 -4.99 -18.96
CA ALA A 555 -18.83 -5.34 -19.18
C ALA A 555 -19.70 -5.05 -17.94
N GLU A 556 -19.22 -5.32 -16.73
CA GLU A 556 -19.91 -4.92 -15.49
C GLU A 556 -20.00 -3.40 -15.34
N GLU A 557 -18.91 -2.68 -15.63
CA GLU A 557 -18.92 -1.22 -15.63
C GLU A 557 -19.93 -0.66 -16.65
N ALA A 558 -20.02 -1.25 -17.85
CA ALA A 558 -21.01 -0.85 -18.84
C ALA A 558 -22.45 -1.04 -18.37
N ARG A 559 -22.75 -2.17 -17.71
CA ARG A 559 -24.08 -2.41 -17.12
C ARG A 559 -24.44 -1.36 -16.08
N ARG A 560 -23.52 -1.06 -15.17
CA ARG A 560 -23.73 -0.02 -14.15
C ARG A 560 -23.81 1.38 -14.74
N TYR A 561 -23.02 1.67 -15.76
CA TYR A 561 -23.08 2.93 -16.48
C TYR A 561 -24.49 3.11 -17.09
N ARG A 562 -25.05 2.07 -17.69
CA ARG A 562 -26.44 2.06 -18.17
C ARG A 562 -27.47 2.23 -17.04
N GLU A 563 -27.26 1.63 -15.88
CA GLU A 563 -28.15 1.82 -14.72
C GLU A 563 -28.18 3.27 -14.22
N ILE A 564 -27.02 3.95 -14.23
CA ILE A 564 -26.85 5.31 -13.72
C ILE A 564 -27.30 6.36 -14.76
N HIS A 565 -26.91 6.19 -16.02
CA HIS A 565 -27.13 7.15 -17.10
C HIS A 565 -28.39 6.86 -17.93
N GLY A 566 -29.05 5.73 -17.68
CA GLY A 566 -30.26 5.31 -18.36
C GLY A 566 -30.02 4.82 -19.80
N PRO A 567 -31.08 4.73 -20.62
CA PRO A 567 -31.01 4.09 -21.95
C PRO A 567 -30.10 4.82 -22.96
N GLY A 568 -29.79 6.11 -22.72
CA GLY A 568 -28.86 6.87 -23.56
C GLY A 568 -27.44 6.29 -23.57
N ALA A 569 -27.06 5.49 -22.56
CA ALA A 569 -25.77 4.81 -22.53
C ALA A 569 -25.55 3.88 -23.74
N ALA A 570 -26.60 3.17 -24.17
CA ALA A 570 -26.53 2.32 -25.36
C ALA A 570 -26.31 3.15 -26.64
N GLU A 571 -26.89 4.35 -26.72
CA GLU A 571 -26.68 5.30 -27.83
C GLU A 571 -25.24 5.81 -27.88
N GLU A 572 -24.67 6.14 -26.73
CA GLU A 572 -23.27 6.57 -26.64
C GLU A 572 -22.29 5.46 -27.05
N LEU A 573 -22.49 4.24 -26.57
CA LEU A 573 -21.67 3.08 -26.92
C LEU A 573 -21.81 2.71 -28.42
N ALA A 574 -23.02 2.72 -28.96
CA ALA A 574 -23.26 2.47 -30.39
C ALA A 574 -22.63 3.58 -31.25
N ALA A 575 -22.72 4.85 -30.82
CA ALA A 575 -22.04 5.95 -31.49
C ALA A 575 -20.52 5.79 -31.43
N ARG A 576 -19.96 5.29 -30.31
CA ARG A 576 -18.53 5.00 -30.18
C ARG A 576 -18.10 3.88 -31.13
N LEU A 577 -18.88 2.82 -31.26
CA LEU A 577 -18.65 1.73 -32.22
C LEU A 577 -18.67 2.24 -33.67
N ALA A 578 -19.67 3.06 -34.01
CA ALA A 578 -19.83 3.67 -35.33
C ALA A 578 -18.70 4.64 -35.70
N ARG A 579 -18.10 5.35 -34.72
CA ARG A 579 -16.89 6.15 -34.94
C ARG A 579 -15.66 5.28 -35.22
N GLY A 580 -15.59 4.10 -34.60
CA GLY A 580 -14.49 3.15 -34.75
C GLY A 580 -13.21 3.58 -34.03
N GLY A 581 -12.24 2.67 -33.93
CA GLY A 581 -10.98 2.90 -33.23
C GLY A 581 -10.36 1.63 -32.65
N PRO A 582 -9.13 1.71 -32.10
CA PRO A 582 -8.39 0.56 -31.58
C PRO A 582 -8.98 -0.05 -30.30
N ASP A 583 -10.00 0.58 -29.72
CA ASP A 583 -10.79 0.13 -28.57
C ASP A 583 -12.04 -0.67 -28.98
N VAL A 584 -12.14 -1.10 -30.24
CA VAL A 584 -13.33 -1.75 -30.77
C VAL A 584 -13.78 -2.98 -29.98
N LEU A 585 -12.85 -3.82 -29.51
CA LEU A 585 -13.20 -5.00 -28.70
C LEU A 585 -13.72 -4.64 -27.31
N ALA A 586 -13.19 -3.57 -26.71
CA ALA A 586 -13.69 -3.04 -25.44
C ALA A 586 -15.13 -2.52 -25.60
N VAL A 587 -15.42 -1.83 -26.70
CA VAL A 587 -16.77 -1.35 -27.03
C VAL A 587 -17.73 -2.51 -27.29
N HIS A 588 -17.31 -3.55 -28.02
CA HIS A 588 -18.10 -4.77 -28.21
C HIS A 588 -18.43 -5.43 -26.86
N ALA A 589 -17.43 -5.63 -25.99
CA ALA A 589 -17.66 -6.19 -24.66
C ALA A 589 -18.66 -5.38 -23.82
N CYS A 590 -18.61 -4.04 -23.90
CA CYS A 590 -19.60 -3.19 -23.25
C CYS A 590 -21.02 -3.37 -23.83
N LEU A 591 -21.15 -3.47 -25.15
CA LEU A 591 -22.45 -3.63 -25.82
C LEU A 591 -23.06 -5.01 -25.56
N ASP A 592 -22.24 -6.06 -25.56
CA ASP A 592 -22.63 -7.44 -25.28
C ASP A 592 -23.13 -7.63 -23.83
N ALA A 593 -22.70 -6.75 -22.93
CA ALA A 593 -23.13 -6.75 -21.54
C ALA A 593 -24.55 -6.20 -21.34
N LEU A 594 -25.10 -5.48 -22.32
CA LEU A 594 -26.42 -4.86 -22.26
C LEU A 594 -27.49 -5.76 -22.91
N ASP A 595 -28.77 -5.46 -22.68
CA ASP A 595 -29.87 -6.20 -23.32
C ASP A 595 -29.80 -6.03 -24.85
N PRO A 596 -29.61 -7.11 -25.64
CA PRO A 596 -29.51 -7.01 -27.08
C PRO A 596 -30.73 -6.36 -27.73
N HIS A 597 -31.92 -6.51 -27.14
CA HIS A 597 -33.15 -5.88 -27.66
C HIS A 597 -33.20 -4.37 -27.44
N GLU A 598 -32.47 -3.85 -26.45
CA GLU A 598 -32.26 -2.41 -26.24
C GLU A 598 -31.20 -1.88 -27.22
N VAL A 599 -30.10 -2.62 -27.37
CA VAL A 599 -28.93 -2.20 -28.13
C VAL A 599 -29.11 -2.30 -29.65
N GLY A 600 -29.74 -3.38 -30.14
CA GLY A 600 -29.87 -3.68 -31.57
C GLY A 600 -30.45 -2.54 -32.41
N PRO A 601 -31.61 -1.96 -32.04
CA PRO A 601 -32.19 -0.82 -32.77
C PRO A 601 -31.27 0.41 -32.82
N VAL A 602 -30.50 0.65 -31.76
CA VAL A 602 -29.59 1.78 -31.64
C VAL A 602 -28.36 1.58 -32.52
N ILE A 603 -27.78 0.38 -32.55
CA ILE A 603 -26.68 0.04 -33.46
C ILE A 603 -27.15 0.06 -34.92
N GLN A 604 -28.38 -0.38 -35.23
CA GLN A 604 -28.95 -0.23 -36.58
C GLN A 604 -29.04 1.23 -37.00
N ALA A 605 -29.43 2.13 -36.11
CA ALA A 605 -29.47 3.56 -36.39
C ALA A 605 -28.06 4.13 -36.60
N ALA A 606 -27.10 3.76 -35.74
CA ALA A 606 -25.71 4.17 -35.84
C ALA A 606 -25.07 3.71 -37.16
N ALA A 607 -25.27 2.44 -37.54
CA ALA A 607 -24.75 1.83 -38.76
C ALA A 607 -25.20 2.56 -40.04
N ARG A 608 -26.42 3.12 -40.08
CA ARG A 608 -26.92 3.90 -41.23
C ARG A 608 -26.22 5.24 -41.42
N THR A 609 -25.62 5.77 -40.36
CA THR A 609 -24.91 7.06 -40.37
C THR A 609 -23.40 6.91 -40.35
N ALA A 610 -22.90 5.71 -40.01
CA ALA A 610 -21.50 5.37 -39.97
C ALA A 610 -20.91 5.27 -41.40
N SER A 611 -19.59 5.39 -41.48
CA SER A 611 -18.83 5.20 -42.72
C SER A 611 -17.56 4.39 -42.46
N GLY A 612 -16.96 3.84 -43.51
CA GLY A 612 -15.66 3.16 -43.40
C GLY A 612 -15.72 1.93 -42.50
N GLY A 613 -14.66 1.71 -41.73
CA GLY A 613 -14.56 0.56 -40.82
C GLY A 613 -15.64 0.54 -39.74
N GLY A 614 -16.12 1.70 -39.28
CA GLY A 614 -17.11 1.80 -38.20
C GLY A 614 -18.47 1.20 -38.58
N ALA A 615 -18.90 1.43 -39.82
CA ALA A 615 -20.11 0.82 -40.36
C ALA A 615 -20.03 -0.71 -40.40
N LEU A 616 -18.87 -1.26 -40.78
CA LEU A 616 -18.64 -2.71 -40.80
C LEU A 616 -18.64 -3.32 -39.39
N GLN A 617 -18.09 -2.61 -38.40
CA GLN A 617 -18.11 -3.08 -37.02
C GLN A 617 -19.54 -3.13 -36.44
N CYS A 618 -20.39 -2.12 -36.75
CA CYS A 618 -21.81 -2.18 -36.39
C CYS A 618 -22.54 -3.33 -37.09
N VAL A 619 -22.28 -3.56 -38.38
CA VAL A 619 -22.89 -4.68 -39.13
C VAL A 619 -22.46 -6.03 -38.57
N ALA A 620 -21.18 -6.20 -38.24
CA ALA A 620 -20.65 -7.41 -37.63
C ALA A 620 -21.37 -7.72 -36.32
N TRP A 621 -21.48 -6.73 -35.42
CA TRP A 621 -22.19 -6.90 -34.15
C TRP A 621 -23.66 -7.32 -34.36
N LEU A 622 -24.37 -6.64 -35.27
CA LEU A 622 -25.78 -6.94 -35.56
C LEU A 622 -25.97 -8.37 -36.08
N GLN A 623 -25.09 -8.81 -36.98
CA GLN A 623 -25.15 -10.17 -37.54
C GLN A 623 -24.87 -11.24 -36.48
N GLU A 624 -23.86 -11.02 -35.64
CA GLU A 624 -23.51 -11.91 -34.54
C GLU A 624 -24.66 -12.10 -33.55
N HIS A 625 -25.41 -11.03 -33.28
CA HIS A 625 -26.55 -11.02 -32.36
C HIS A 625 -27.91 -11.31 -33.03
N GLY A 626 -27.93 -11.67 -34.31
CA GLY A 626 -29.14 -12.10 -35.03
C GLY A 626 -30.10 -10.97 -35.43
N PHE A 627 -29.65 -9.73 -35.48
CA PHE A 627 -30.42 -8.58 -35.97
C PHE A 627 -30.26 -8.38 -37.47
N GLU A 628 -31.27 -7.79 -38.11
CA GLU A 628 -31.17 -7.37 -39.51
C GLU A 628 -30.16 -6.21 -39.63
N ALA A 629 -29.11 -6.40 -40.44
CA ALA A 629 -28.10 -5.39 -40.68
C ALA A 629 -28.46 -4.52 -41.89
N PRO A 630 -28.30 -3.18 -41.83
CA PRO A 630 -28.49 -2.33 -43.00
C PRO A 630 -27.46 -2.67 -44.08
N GLU A 631 -27.83 -2.48 -45.35
CA GLU A 631 -26.85 -2.53 -46.44
C GLU A 631 -25.84 -1.39 -46.29
N VAL A 632 -24.56 -1.74 -46.14
CA VAL A 632 -23.44 -0.81 -46.05
C VAL A 632 -22.48 -1.05 -47.20
N GLU A 633 -21.87 0.01 -47.71
CA GLU A 633 -20.87 -0.09 -48.78
C GLU A 633 -19.58 -0.73 -48.25
N VAL A 634 -19.30 -1.97 -48.69
CA VAL A 634 -18.08 -2.69 -48.30
C VAL A 634 -16.95 -2.36 -49.26
N SER A 635 -16.20 -1.28 -48.97
CA SER A 635 -14.97 -0.98 -49.69
C SER A 635 -13.78 -1.76 -49.10
N GLN A 636 -12.76 -2.06 -49.92
CA GLN A 636 -11.51 -2.66 -49.42
C GLN A 636 -10.83 -1.78 -48.35
N GLY A 637 -10.99 -0.46 -48.42
CA GLY A 637 -10.48 0.47 -47.41
C GLY A 637 -11.20 0.32 -46.08
N ALA A 638 -12.53 0.27 -46.09
CA ALA A 638 -13.36 0.06 -44.90
C ALA A 638 -13.04 -1.29 -44.23
N LEU A 639 -12.93 -2.36 -45.03
CA LEU A 639 -12.58 -3.69 -44.52
C LEU A 639 -11.21 -3.67 -43.85
N ALA A 640 -10.21 -3.10 -44.52
CA ALA A 640 -8.87 -3.01 -43.98
C ALA A 640 -8.82 -2.17 -42.70
N GLU A 641 -9.59 -1.07 -42.63
CA GLU A 641 -9.66 -0.20 -41.45
C GLU A 641 -10.27 -0.93 -40.25
N ALA A 642 -11.41 -1.60 -40.45
CA ALA A 642 -12.01 -2.46 -39.42
C ALA A 642 -11.04 -3.55 -38.96
N THR A 643 -10.30 -4.17 -39.89
CA THR A 643 -9.25 -5.16 -39.55
C THR A 643 -8.12 -4.54 -38.74
N VAL A 644 -7.64 -3.33 -39.08
CA VAL A 644 -6.58 -2.65 -38.30
C VAL A 644 -7.01 -2.49 -36.84
N TRP A 645 -8.22 -2.01 -36.60
CA TRP A 645 -8.72 -1.79 -35.25
C TRP A 645 -8.82 -3.09 -34.45
N SER A 646 -9.37 -4.15 -35.05
CA SER A 646 -9.45 -5.46 -34.39
C SER A 646 -8.05 -6.02 -34.08
N LEU A 647 -7.10 -5.97 -35.02
CA LEU A 647 -5.75 -6.48 -34.79
C LEU A 647 -5.01 -5.69 -33.70
N VAL A 648 -5.21 -4.36 -33.64
CA VAL A 648 -4.59 -3.53 -32.60
C VAL A 648 -5.22 -3.81 -31.24
N ALA A 649 -6.54 -3.96 -31.17
CA ALA A 649 -7.23 -4.34 -29.94
C ALA A 649 -6.72 -5.69 -29.41
N VAL A 650 -6.63 -6.71 -30.27
CA VAL A 650 -6.06 -8.03 -29.90
C VAL A 650 -4.60 -7.91 -29.49
N ALA A 651 -3.78 -7.16 -30.23
CA ALA A 651 -2.36 -6.99 -29.91
C ALA A 651 -2.13 -6.35 -28.53
N ARG A 652 -3.03 -5.47 -28.09
CA ARG A 652 -2.96 -4.81 -26.78
C ARG A 652 -3.43 -5.71 -25.64
N GLY A 653 -4.40 -6.59 -25.87
CA GLY A 653 -4.90 -7.54 -24.88
C GLY A 653 -4.09 -8.83 -24.81
N ASP A 654 -4.06 -9.59 -25.91
CA ASP A 654 -3.49 -10.95 -25.97
C ASP A 654 -2.06 -10.97 -26.52
N GLY A 655 -1.49 -9.78 -26.76
CA GLY A 655 -0.17 -9.65 -27.36
C GLY A 655 -0.13 -10.09 -28.84
N PRO A 656 1.07 -10.20 -29.41
CA PRO A 656 1.23 -10.61 -30.80
C PRO A 656 0.69 -12.02 -31.09
N GLU A 657 0.76 -12.94 -30.14
CA GLU A 657 0.31 -14.33 -30.37
C GLU A 657 -1.19 -14.41 -30.66
N GLY A 658 -2.03 -13.67 -29.91
CA GLY A 658 -3.47 -13.58 -30.17
C GLY A 658 -3.80 -13.02 -31.57
N VAL A 659 -2.95 -12.14 -32.11
CA VAL A 659 -3.09 -11.65 -33.50
C VAL A 659 -2.89 -12.78 -34.51
N GLY A 660 -1.96 -13.70 -34.23
CA GLY A 660 -1.76 -14.89 -35.05
C GLY A 660 -2.98 -15.82 -35.05
N GLU A 661 -3.60 -16.02 -33.89
CA GLU A 661 -4.82 -16.83 -33.74
C GLU A 661 -6.02 -16.18 -34.44
N SER A 662 -6.20 -14.87 -34.27
CA SER A 662 -7.27 -14.11 -34.92
C SER A 662 -7.21 -14.20 -36.44
N LEU A 663 -6.00 -14.19 -37.02
CA LEU A 663 -5.80 -14.35 -38.46
C LEU A 663 -5.92 -15.80 -38.95
N ALA A 664 -5.74 -16.79 -38.07
CA ALA A 664 -5.73 -18.20 -38.44
C ALA A 664 -7.08 -18.70 -38.99
N ALA A 665 -8.16 -17.96 -38.75
CA ALA A 665 -9.48 -18.22 -39.35
C ALA A 665 -9.52 -17.97 -40.88
N LEU A 666 -8.57 -17.19 -41.42
CA LEU A 666 -8.46 -16.87 -42.85
C LEU A 666 -7.44 -17.77 -43.55
N ALA A 667 -7.62 -18.01 -44.85
CA ALA A 667 -6.60 -18.70 -45.64
C ALA A 667 -5.31 -17.84 -45.73
N GLU A 668 -4.14 -18.48 -45.90
CA GLU A 668 -2.86 -17.76 -45.92
C GLU A 668 -2.82 -16.66 -46.99
N GLU A 669 -3.42 -16.91 -48.16
CA GLU A 669 -3.52 -15.91 -49.24
C GLU A 669 -4.36 -14.70 -48.83
N GLU A 670 -5.48 -14.92 -48.12
CA GLU A 670 -6.37 -13.87 -47.61
C GLU A 670 -5.69 -13.06 -46.52
N GLN A 671 -4.92 -13.71 -45.64
CA GLN A 671 -4.09 -13.02 -44.64
C GLN A 671 -3.05 -12.10 -45.30
N VAL A 672 -2.36 -12.58 -46.34
CA VAL A 672 -1.39 -11.77 -47.10
C VAL A 672 -2.08 -10.60 -47.80
N GLU A 673 -3.27 -10.80 -48.36
CA GLU A 673 -4.07 -9.74 -48.98
C GLU A 673 -4.48 -8.67 -47.95
N ALA A 674 -5.01 -9.08 -46.81
CA ALA A 674 -5.40 -8.21 -45.71
C ALA A 674 -4.23 -7.37 -45.21
N VAL A 675 -3.07 -7.99 -44.96
CA VAL A 675 -1.81 -7.30 -44.60
C VAL A 675 -1.39 -6.30 -45.68
N GLY A 676 -1.54 -6.68 -46.95
CA GLY A 676 -1.29 -5.80 -48.08
C GLY A 676 -2.21 -4.59 -48.11
N ALA A 677 -3.49 -4.76 -47.75
CA ALA A 677 -4.49 -3.71 -47.67
C ALA A 677 -4.21 -2.76 -46.50
N ILE A 678 -3.89 -3.30 -45.32
CA ILE A 678 -3.45 -2.53 -44.14
C ILE A 678 -2.24 -1.64 -44.49
N GLY A 679 -1.26 -2.19 -45.21
CA GLY A 679 -0.09 -1.44 -45.67
C GLY A 679 -0.36 -0.30 -46.65
N ARG A 680 -1.60 -0.18 -47.17
CA ARG A 680 -2.02 0.92 -48.06
C ARG A 680 -2.81 2.01 -47.33
N LEU A 681 -3.40 1.70 -46.18
CA LEU A 681 -4.22 2.63 -45.40
C LEU A 681 -3.42 3.83 -44.90
N ASP A 682 -4.07 4.98 -44.87
CA ASP A 682 -3.55 6.15 -44.16
C ASP A 682 -4.18 6.19 -42.78
N SER A 683 -3.64 5.37 -41.87
CA SER A 683 -4.14 5.23 -40.50
C SER A 683 -2.96 5.27 -39.53
N PRO A 684 -3.06 6.03 -38.42
CA PRO A 684 -2.00 6.08 -37.41
C PRO A 684 -1.76 4.70 -36.76
N PHE A 685 -2.74 3.80 -36.81
CA PHE A 685 -2.67 2.47 -36.20
C PHE A 685 -2.17 1.37 -37.15
N ALA A 686 -1.99 1.67 -38.44
CA ALA A 686 -1.55 0.67 -39.42
C ALA A 686 -0.13 0.15 -39.12
N ILE A 687 0.76 0.99 -38.57
CA ILE A 687 2.12 0.59 -38.18
C ILE A 687 2.06 -0.42 -37.03
N GLU A 688 1.29 -0.11 -35.99
CA GLU A 688 1.10 -0.96 -34.80
C GLU A 688 0.52 -2.34 -35.19
N ALA A 689 -0.54 -2.35 -36.00
CA ALA A 689 -1.14 -3.59 -36.51
C ALA A 689 -0.13 -4.45 -37.29
N LEU A 690 0.64 -3.84 -38.19
CA LEU A 690 1.62 -4.56 -39.02
C LEU A 690 2.80 -5.10 -38.20
N GLU A 691 3.19 -4.39 -37.13
CA GLU A 691 4.20 -4.87 -36.17
C GLU A 691 3.70 -6.10 -35.42
N ALA A 692 2.47 -6.04 -34.90
CA ALA A 692 1.86 -7.18 -34.21
C ALA A 692 1.77 -8.41 -35.12
N VAL A 693 1.29 -8.26 -36.37
CA VAL A 693 1.24 -9.37 -37.34
C VAL A 693 2.64 -9.90 -37.68
N ALA A 694 3.64 -9.03 -37.83
CA ALA A 694 5.01 -9.43 -38.15
C ALA A 694 5.69 -10.24 -37.03
N MET A 695 5.26 -10.04 -35.79
CA MET A 695 5.73 -10.76 -34.60
C MET A 695 4.92 -12.04 -34.34
N GLY A 696 3.60 -11.95 -34.45
CA GLY A 696 2.65 -12.95 -33.98
C GLY A 696 2.20 -14.03 -34.97
N SER A 697 2.17 -13.73 -36.27
CA SER A 697 1.65 -14.68 -37.26
C SER A 697 2.48 -15.96 -37.30
N PRO A 698 1.88 -17.17 -37.28
CA PRO A 698 2.61 -18.43 -37.42
C PRO A 698 3.19 -18.62 -38.83
N SER A 699 2.55 -18.06 -39.86
CA SER A 699 3.00 -18.17 -41.25
C SER A 699 4.22 -17.27 -41.55
N PRO A 700 5.36 -17.82 -42.01
CA PRO A 700 6.52 -17.03 -42.45
C PRO A 700 6.19 -16.10 -43.62
N THR A 701 5.27 -16.49 -44.50
CA THR A 701 4.85 -15.70 -45.67
C THR A 701 4.15 -14.43 -45.22
N VAL A 702 3.20 -14.56 -44.29
CA VAL A 702 2.43 -13.45 -43.72
C VAL A 702 3.34 -12.51 -42.93
N ARG A 703 4.24 -13.04 -42.09
CA ARG A 703 5.25 -12.21 -41.38
C ARG A 703 6.12 -11.41 -42.36
N LYS A 704 6.53 -12.02 -43.46
CA LYS A 704 7.32 -11.34 -44.51
C LYS A 704 6.50 -10.25 -45.21
N ALA A 705 5.23 -10.51 -45.51
CA ALA A 705 4.32 -9.52 -46.09
C ALA A 705 4.14 -8.32 -45.15
N ALA A 706 3.95 -8.57 -43.85
CA ALA A 706 3.76 -7.54 -42.83
C ALA A 706 4.99 -6.65 -42.69
N ARG A 707 6.20 -7.25 -42.59
CA ARG A 707 7.47 -6.47 -42.56
C ARG A 707 7.66 -5.61 -43.80
N LYS A 708 7.28 -6.11 -44.97
CA LYS A 708 7.36 -5.35 -46.23
C LYS A 708 6.36 -4.19 -46.26
N ALA A 709 5.13 -4.41 -45.79
CA ALA A 709 4.11 -3.36 -45.65
C ALA A 709 4.53 -2.30 -44.62
N LEU A 710 5.05 -2.72 -43.46
CA LEU A 710 5.57 -1.85 -42.41
C LEU A 710 6.70 -0.95 -42.90
N HIS A 711 7.65 -1.51 -43.65
CA HIS A 711 8.74 -0.73 -44.25
C HIS A 711 8.21 0.36 -45.20
N ARG A 712 7.16 0.06 -45.99
CA ARG A 712 6.53 1.04 -46.88
C ARG A 712 5.84 2.16 -46.10
N GLN A 713 5.11 1.82 -45.03
CA GLN A 713 4.45 2.81 -44.16
C GLN A 713 5.46 3.76 -43.51
N ARG A 714 6.50 3.22 -42.86
CA ARG A 714 7.56 4.04 -42.24
C ARG A 714 8.30 4.93 -43.25
N THR A 715 8.47 4.45 -44.49
CA THR A 715 9.08 5.25 -45.56
C THR A 715 8.17 6.38 -46.01
N ARG A 716 6.86 6.13 -46.15
CA ARG A 716 5.86 7.16 -46.49
C ARG A 716 5.81 8.25 -45.42
N ASN A 717 5.74 7.88 -44.14
CA ASN A 717 5.67 8.85 -43.03
C ASN A 717 6.96 9.67 -42.86
N ARG A 718 8.12 9.17 -43.31
CA ARG A 718 9.40 9.92 -43.28
C ARG A 718 9.52 10.99 -44.36
N VAL A 719 8.82 10.84 -45.49
CA VAL A 719 8.94 11.75 -46.64
C VAL A 719 8.02 12.97 -46.49
N ASP A 720 7.09 12.96 -45.53
CA ASP A 720 6.03 13.97 -45.39
C ASP A 720 5.99 14.73 -44.03
N PRO A 721 7.10 15.26 -43.48
CA PRO A 721 7.04 16.10 -42.28
C PRO A 721 6.54 17.54 -42.55
N GLY A 722 6.18 17.89 -43.79
CA GLY A 722 5.91 19.27 -44.23
C GLY A 722 4.47 19.60 -44.64
N SER A 723 3.52 18.67 -44.50
CA SER A 723 2.14 18.83 -45.01
C SER A 723 1.05 18.83 -43.93
N ALA A 724 1.40 18.70 -42.64
CA ALA A 724 0.50 19.01 -41.53
C ALA A 724 0.68 20.46 -41.08
N GLY A 725 -0.08 21.37 -41.69
CA GLY A 725 -0.27 22.77 -41.29
C GLY A 725 -1.75 23.11 -41.25
#